data_AF-A0A0B1ZWV7-F1
#
_entry.id   AF-A0A0B1ZWV7-F1
#
_cell.length_a   1.000
_cell.length_b   1.000
_cell.length_c   1.000
_cell.angle_alpha   90.00
_cell.angle_beta   90.00
_cell.angle_gamma   90.00
#
_symmetry.space_group_name_H-M   'P 1'
#
loop_
_entity.id
_entity.type
_entity.pdbx_description
1 polymer ?
#
loop_
_entity_poly.entity_id
_entity_poly.type
_entity_poly.pdbx_seq_one_letter_code
_entity_poly.pdbx_strand_id
1 'polypeptide(L)'
;MPAADRLSLLDEFEDLGIGWFWATNAEGNLIYISPRLLDLISADAASVLGQPLGNLFEADPENLDEKSSRPLNFLLGTRHKIPELTVRPKGGNVNPLWLLLSGRPKFDDANNFQGYRGGFRDITEQYQRELEETRQATSDALTGLANRHRHNAQLDAYLRAFKSAKRSCALMLLDLDRFKQVNDTMGHPAGDELLRQVADRLRNIVGDHGEIGRLGGDEFAIICPDMDDCGKLGDLAEKIIQIVSQPYPIDDKRAVIGTSIGIAIAPHDGLEPEQLTKSADLALYAAKKGGRGQFRFFSADLKDEKEERQLLLDDLRQALEQDELELHYQPVVRAEDDAVVGFEALMRWEHSERGHVSPGIFIPIAEESGLIIQLGEWALRRACMEAMNWPEDVRVAVNVSAVQFANAGLISAVTSALAQSGIAPDRLELELTESIFLGDSEAADQTFKTLKSLGVRLVLDDFGTGFSSLSYLRSAPFDKIKVDKSFVETCTLKKQNSSTIIAAIVGLADAIGMETTVEGVEAFDQLELVRSKGARFIQGWLYSKALTPAQIAEQVGPEQFKIKPSGPDRHRPDRRTVFRRIGVIHDDHRYDVVMRSVSKSGALIEGLMGVPCGTDLVLDLGGGQLAYCTVIRSEDAQIGVQFETPLVSDGAGGLCTRHRVSPYALAAAGMPLAALPPGNYPLAMLADGPANPPRFMQVSVSKP
;
A
#
# COMPACT_ATOMS: atom_id res chain seq x y z
N MET A 1 24.61 48.96 54.14
CA MET A 1 23.60 48.11 54.81
C MET A 1 24.29 47.17 55.79
N PRO A 2 23.82 47.12 57.05
CA PRO A 2 24.08 46.02 57.99
C PRO A 2 23.91 44.63 57.36
N ALA A 3 24.58 43.62 57.92
CA ALA A 3 24.45 42.23 57.44
C ALA A 3 23.02 41.67 57.60
N ALA A 4 22.31 42.09 58.66
CA ALA A 4 20.92 41.71 58.92
C ALA A 4 19.98 42.20 57.80
N ASP A 5 20.11 43.46 57.38
CA ASP A 5 19.30 44.03 56.30
C ASP A 5 19.55 43.34 54.95
N ARG A 6 20.77 42.82 54.72
CA ARG A 6 21.08 42.04 53.51
C ARG A 6 20.50 40.64 53.52
N LEU A 7 20.38 40.01 54.70
CA LEU A 7 19.69 38.73 54.88
C LEU A 7 18.18 38.88 54.66
N SER A 8 17.57 39.92 55.25
CA SER A 8 16.15 40.22 55.03
C SER A 8 15.81 40.43 53.55
N LEU A 9 16.69 41.09 52.79
CA LEU A 9 16.51 41.25 51.34
C LEU A 9 16.63 39.94 50.55
N LEU A 10 17.40 38.96 51.03
CA LEU A 10 17.49 37.64 50.40
C LEU A 10 16.24 36.81 50.68
N ASP A 11 15.70 36.90 51.90
CA ASP A 11 14.43 36.24 52.27
C ASP A 11 13.26 36.83 51.46
N GLU A 12 13.20 38.17 51.33
CA GLU A 12 12.23 38.85 50.46
C GLU A 12 12.38 38.46 48.98
N PHE A 13 13.62 38.26 48.51
CA PHE A 13 13.90 37.81 47.14
C PHE A 13 13.39 36.38 46.88
N GLU A 14 13.54 35.48 47.85
CA GLU A 14 12.98 34.12 47.82
C GLU A 14 11.45 34.14 47.90
N ASP A 15 10.86 35.00 48.75
CA ASP A 15 9.41 35.15 48.93
C ASP A 15 8.71 35.70 47.68
N LEU A 16 9.40 36.54 46.90
CA LEU A 16 8.92 37.04 45.61
C LEU A 16 9.02 35.99 44.48
N GLY A 17 9.59 34.80 44.75
CA GLY A 17 9.74 33.73 43.76
C GLY A 17 10.72 34.04 42.64
N ILE A 18 11.60 35.04 42.80
CA ILE A 18 12.54 35.48 41.77
C ILE A 18 13.68 34.46 41.59
N GLY A 19 14.04 33.78 42.68
CA GLY A 19 14.99 32.68 42.65
C GLY A 19 15.26 32.12 44.03
N TRP A 20 15.92 30.97 44.07
CA TRP A 20 16.27 30.24 45.28
C TRP A 20 17.76 29.93 45.30
N PHE A 21 18.30 29.63 46.46
CA PHE A 21 19.72 29.37 46.67
C PHE A 21 19.97 27.95 47.15
N TRP A 22 21.16 27.45 46.83
CA TRP A 22 21.63 26.16 47.32
C TRP A 22 23.14 26.20 47.60
N ALA A 23 23.58 25.30 48.47
CA ALA A 23 24.97 25.13 48.81
C ALA A 23 25.31 23.67 49.10
N THR A 24 26.52 23.27 48.72
CA THR A 24 27.09 21.97 49.10
C THR A 24 28.36 22.11 49.94
N ASN A 25 28.73 21.01 50.61
CA ASN A 25 30.06 20.82 51.20
C ASN A 25 31.08 20.33 50.14
N ALA A 26 32.31 20.06 50.57
CA ALA A 26 33.41 19.61 49.70
C ALA A 26 33.14 18.24 49.06
N GLU A 27 32.33 17.40 49.71
CA GLU A 27 31.90 16.08 49.23
C GLU A 27 30.73 16.16 48.23
N GLY A 28 30.16 17.34 48.00
CA GLY A 28 29.05 17.55 47.07
C GLY A 28 27.65 17.34 47.68
N ASN A 29 27.56 17.14 49.00
CA ASN A 29 26.31 16.98 49.72
C ASN A 29 25.70 18.34 50.08
N LEU A 30 24.38 18.46 49.97
CA LEU A 30 23.64 19.69 50.27
C LEU A 30 23.77 20.06 51.75
N ILE A 31 24.21 21.29 52.01
CA ILE A 31 24.25 21.91 53.34
C ILE A 31 23.23 23.04 53.49
N TYR A 32 22.71 23.53 52.37
CA TYR A 32 21.64 24.51 52.34
C TYR A 32 20.86 24.39 51.04
N ILE A 33 19.55 24.57 51.14
CA ILE A 33 18.64 24.80 50.03
C ILE A 33 17.51 25.68 50.56
N SER A 34 17.05 26.66 49.79
CA SER A 34 16.00 27.57 50.22
C SER A 34 14.74 26.80 50.64
N PRO A 35 14.17 27.06 51.84
CA PRO A 35 12.96 26.39 52.30
C PRO A 35 11.77 26.54 51.34
N ARG A 36 11.64 27.72 50.71
CA ARG A 36 10.58 27.98 49.72
C ARG A 36 10.64 27.05 48.50
N LEU A 37 11.84 26.66 48.08
CA LEU A 37 12.00 25.70 46.99
C LEU A 37 11.58 24.29 47.42
N LEU A 38 11.86 23.92 48.67
CA LEU A 38 11.45 22.63 49.24
C LEU A 38 9.92 22.52 49.33
N ASP A 39 9.24 23.60 49.74
CA ASP A 39 7.78 23.69 49.73
C ASP A 39 7.23 23.48 48.30
N LEU A 40 7.84 24.16 47.31
CA LEU A 40 7.44 24.08 45.90
C LEU A 40 7.54 22.67 45.31
N ILE A 41 8.59 21.92 45.68
CA ILE A 41 8.80 20.54 45.22
C ILE A 41 8.24 19.48 46.19
N SER A 42 7.56 19.90 47.26
CA SER A 42 7.00 19.03 48.29
C SER A 42 8.02 18.07 48.92
N ALA A 43 9.25 18.55 49.16
CA ALA A 43 10.33 17.79 49.79
C ALA A 43 10.59 18.25 51.22
N ASP A 44 10.86 17.31 52.14
CA ASP A 44 11.19 17.64 53.54
C ASP A 44 12.68 17.96 53.69
N ALA A 45 13.03 19.12 54.25
CA ALA A 45 14.40 19.55 54.48
C ALA A 45 15.26 18.50 55.20
N ALA A 46 14.68 17.77 56.17
CA ALA A 46 15.40 16.73 56.92
C ALA A 46 15.79 15.52 56.06
N SER A 47 15.06 15.27 54.97
CA SER A 47 15.34 14.20 54.00
C SER A 47 16.31 14.61 52.89
N VAL A 48 16.47 15.93 52.68
CA VAL A 48 17.23 16.52 51.58
C VAL A 48 18.65 16.95 51.98
N LEU A 49 18.80 17.51 53.17
CA LEU A 49 20.12 17.94 53.66
C LEU A 49 21.04 16.72 53.86
N GLY A 50 22.29 16.85 53.45
CA GLY A 50 23.29 15.78 53.46
C GLY A 50 23.26 14.85 52.24
N GLN A 51 22.31 15.01 51.32
CA GLN A 51 22.24 14.25 50.06
C GLN A 51 22.92 15.00 48.90
N PRO A 52 23.42 14.28 47.87
CA PRO A 52 23.86 14.89 46.61
C PRO A 52 22.73 15.63 45.89
N LEU A 53 23.03 16.78 45.29
CA LEU A 53 22.05 17.58 44.53
C LEU A 53 21.36 16.79 43.40
N GLY A 54 22.08 15.89 42.73
CA GLY A 54 21.54 15.06 41.64
C GLY A 54 20.56 13.97 42.08
N ASN A 55 20.31 13.80 43.38
CA ASN A 55 19.21 12.95 43.87
C ASN A 55 17.86 13.67 43.80
N LEU A 56 17.86 15.01 43.81
CA LEU A 56 16.65 15.83 43.81
C LEU A 56 16.31 16.36 42.43
N PHE A 57 17.33 16.59 41.59
CA PHE A 57 17.14 17.19 40.28
C PHE A 57 17.79 16.34 39.20
N GLU A 58 17.17 16.32 38.04
CA GLU A 58 17.73 15.80 36.79
C GLU A 58 17.71 16.88 35.71
N ALA A 59 18.67 16.80 34.79
CA ALA A 59 18.57 17.55 33.54
C ALA A 59 17.35 17.07 32.75
N ASP A 60 16.65 17.98 32.08
CA ASP A 60 15.47 17.60 31.30
C ASP A 60 15.87 16.85 30.01
N PRO A 61 15.45 15.59 29.81
CA PRO A 61 15.78 14.82 28.61
C PRO A 61 15.20 15.39 27.31
N GLU A 62 14.16 16.24 27.38
CA GLU A 62 13.53 16.84 26.19
C GLU A 62 14.22 18.11 25.69
N ASN A 63 15.25 18.61 26.40
CA ASN A 63 16.00 19.80 25.99
C ASN A 63 16.85 19.51 24.73
N LEU A 64 16.40 20.00 23.57
CA LEU A 64 17.00 19.75 22.25
C LEU A 64 18.40 20.34 22.08
N ASP A 65 18.70 21.48 22.72
CA ASP A 65 20.01 22.13 22.68
C ASP A 65 21.08 21.41 23.53
N GLU A 66 20.63 20.53 24.44
CA GLU A 66 21.47 19.87 25.44
C GLU A 66 21.51 18.34 25.27
N LYS A 67 21.29 17.82 24.05
CA LYS A 67 21.49 16.37 23.72
C LYS A 67 22.91 15.84 23.98
N SER A 68 23.84 16.71 24.41
CA SER A 68 25.20 16.39 24.86
C SER A 68 25.43 16.61 26.38
N SER A 69 24.40 16.90 27.18
CA SER A 69 24.62 17.24 28.60
C SER A 69 25.09 16.01 29.39
N ARG A 70 26.30 16.14 29.95
CA ARG A 70 26.85 15.17 30.90
C ARG A 70 25.95 15.18 32.14
N PRO A 71 25.70 14.02 32.78
CA PRO A 71 24.81 13.95 33.96
C PRO A 71 25.17 15.02 35.00
N LEU A 72 24.18 15.62 35.68
CA LEU A 72 24.40 16.67 36.68
C LEU A 72 25.51 16.31 37.70
N ASN A 73 25.57 15.04 38.11
CA ASN A 73 26.62 14.51 38.98
C ASN A 73 28.04 14.63 38.40
N PHE A 74 28.20 14.47 37.08
CA PHE A 74 29.46 14.67 36.39
C PHE A 74 29.88 16.15 36.45
N LEU A 75 28.96 17.07 36.17
CA LEU A 75 29.24 18.51 36.19
C LEU A 75 29.67 18.98 37.58
N LEU A 76 29.00 18.49 38.63
CA LEU A 76 29.37 18.73 40.03
C LEU A 76 30.76 18.17 40.37
N GLY A 77 31.17 17.07 39.74
CA GLY A 77 32.50 16.47 39.91
C GLY A 77 33.65 17.28 39.27
N THR A 78 33.36 18.11 38.27
CA THR A 78 34.40 18.88 37.55
C THR A 78 34.99 20.05 38.34
N ARG A 79 34.31 20.50 39.42
CA ARG A 79 34.71 21.67 40.23
C ARG A 79 34.84 22.97 39.43
N HIS A 80 34.23 23.05 38.25
CA HIS A 80 34.13 24.27 37.44
C HIS A 80 32.80 24.99 37.65
N LYS A 81 32.69 26.22 37.17
CA LYS A 81 31.43 26.99 37.16
C LYS A 81 30.38 26.21 36.38
N ILE A 82 29.20 26.05 36.97
CA ILE A 82 27.98 25.59 36.32
C ILE A 82 27.32 26.86 35.74
N PRO A 83 27.29 27.03 34.41
CA PRO A 83 26.84 28.27 33.78
C PRO A 83 25.37 28.50 34.09
N GLU A 84 24.48 27.80 33.40
CA GLU A 84 23.04 27.74 33.60
C GLU A 84 22.61 26.40 32.97
N LEU A 85 21.94 25.53 33.73
CA LEU A 85 21.50 24.20 33.29
C LEU A 85 20.01 24.05 33.58
N THR A 86 19.23 23.67 32.58
CA THR A 86 17.80 23.39 32.78
C THR A 86 17.61 22.07 33.50
N VAL A 87 16.97 22.11 34.68
CA VAL A 87 16.72 20.93 35.52
C VAL A 87 15.27 20.86 35.96
N ARG A 88 14.80 19.66 36.27
CA ARG A 88 13.49 19.40 36.88
C ARG A 88 13.61 18.56 38.16
N PRO A 89 12.68 18.71 39.12
CA PRO A 89 12.65 17.85 40.30
C PRO A 89 12.41 16.38 39.94
N LYS A 90 13.05 15.47 40.67
CA LYS A 90 12.84 14.02 40.59
C LYS A 90 11.68 13.61 41.50
N GLY A 91 10.81 12.74 40.99
CA GLY A 91 9.59 12.31 41.69
C GLY A 91 8.43 13.23 41.32
N GLY A 92 7.54 12.72 40.46
CA GLY A 92 6.56 13.51 39.72
C GLY A 92 5.64 14.35 40.59
N ASN A 93 5.68 15.66 40.38
CA ASN A 93 4.60 16.56 40.78
C ASN A 93 3.54 16.62 39.68
N VAL A 94 2.28 16.90 40.05
CA VAL A 94 1.14 17.05 39.13
C VAL A 94 1.29 18.26 38.21
N ASN A 95 2.11 19.24 38.62
CA ASN A 95 2.46 20.41 37.83
C ASN A 95 3.93 20.34 37.38
N PRO A 96 4.22 20.52 36.09
CA PRO A 96 5.59 20.50 35.61
C PRO A 96 6.32 21.79 36.02
N LEU A 97 7.50 21.62 36.63
CA LEU A 97 8.37 22.70 37.11
C LEU A 97 9.75 22.57 36.45
N TRP A 98 10.20 23.63 35.78
CA TRP A 98 11.54 23.72 35.21
C TRP A 98 12.32 24.85 35.88
N LEU A 99 13.53 24.52 36.31
CA LEU A 99 14.42 25.43 37.01
C LEU A 99 15.73 25.59 36.26
N LEU A 100 16.25 26.80 36.23
CA LEU A 100 17.59 27.07 35.74
C LEU A 100 18.59 27.02 36.89
N LEU A 101 19.41 25.98 36.91
CA LEU A 101 20.45 25.74 37.91
C LEU A 101 21.75 26.45 37.52
N SER A 102 22.27 27.29 38.41
CA SER A 102 23.61 27.88 38.29
C SER A 102 24.43 27.60 39.54
N GLY A 103 25.76 27.55 39.41
CA GLY A 103 26.63 27.20 40.53
C GLY A 103 28.07 27.65 40.34
N ARG A 104 28.69 28.13 41.41
CA ARG A 104 30.12 28.48 41.46
C ARG A 104 30.82 27.68 42.55
N PRO A 105 32.01 27.13 42.27
CA PRO A 105 32.82 26.47 43.29
C PRO A 105 33.34 27.51 44.29
N LYS A 106 33.32 27.17 45.57
CA LYS A 106 33.93 27.96 46.64
C LYS A 106 35.25 27.31 47.03
N PHE A 107 36.29 28.12 47.15
CA PHE A 107 37.60 27.69 47.64
C PHE A 107 37.97 28.48 48.90
N ASP A 108 38.78 27.89 49.78
CA ASP A 108 39.40 28.61 50.89
C ASP A 108 40.69 29.34 50.46
N ASP A 109 41.32 30.05 51.38
CA ASP A 109 42.56 30.81 51.13
C ASP A 109 43.75 29.91 50.73
N ALA A 110 43.68 28.61 51.01
CA ALA A 110 44.65 27.60 50.61
C ALA A 110 44.27 26.89 49.28
N ASN A 111 43.24 27.40 48.59
CA ASN A 111 42.71 26.88 47.33
C ASN A 111 42.13 25.46 47.42
N ASN A 112 41.71 25.01 48.61
CA ASN A 112 40.96 23.75 48.75
C ASN A 112 39.50 23.98 48.44
N PHE A 113 38.88 23.02 47.76
CA PHE A 113 37.48 23.07 47.39
C PHE A 113 36.57 22.90 48.62
N GLN A 114 35.66 23.84 48.81
CA GLN A 114 34.74 23.94 49.95
C GLN A 114 33.26 23.68 49.57
N GLY A 115 33.03 23.13 48.36
CA GLY A 115 31.71 22.90 47.81
C GLY A 115 31.23 23.98 46.85
N TYR A 116 29.96 23.91 46.46
CA TYR A 116 29.33 24.86 45.53
C TYR A 116 28.42 25.85 46.24
N ARG A 117 28.27 27.04 45.66
CA ARG A 117 27.21 28.00 45.97
C ARG A 117 26.51 28.36 44.67
N GLY A 118 25.19 28.30 44.67
CA GLY A 118 24.43 28.47 43.46
C GLY A 118 23.01 28.92 43.72
N GLY A 119 22.25 29.04 42.64
CA GLY A 119 20.84 29.34 42.71
C GLY A 119 20.03 28.66 41.62
N PHE A 120 18.73 28.68 41.85
CA PHE A 120 17.68 28.27 40.93
C PHE A 120 16.87 29.50 40.53
N ARG A 121 16.37 29.48 39.29
CA ARG A 121 15.39 30.44 38.79
C ARG A 121 14.26 29.66 38.16
N ASP A 122 13.01 30.02 38.45
CA ASP A 122 11.88 29.43 37.74
C ASP A 122 11.89 29.89 36.28
N ILE A 123 11.90 28.94 35.36
CA ILE A 123 11.80 29.17 33.92
C ILE A 123 10.58 28.48 33.32
N THR A 124 9.66 27.98 34.15
CA THR A 124 8.51 27.15 33.73
C THR A 124 7.70 27.81 32.63
N GLU A 125 7.25 29.05 32.80
CA GLU A 125 6.43 29.72 31.78
C GLU A 125 7.19 30.03 30.48
N GLN A 126 8.48 30.35 30.58
CA GLN A 126 9.31 30.65 29.41
C GLN A 126 9.59 29.34 28.64
N TYR A 127 10.02 28.31 29.36
CA TYR A 127 10.38 27.02 28.80
C TYR A 127 9.15 26.30 28.22
N GLN A 128 7.99 26.38 28.88
CA GLN A 128 6.73 25.89 28.32
C GLN A 128 6.37 26.60 27.00
N ARG A 129 6.56 27.93 26.93
CA ARG A 129 6.34 28.68 25.68
C ARG A 129 7.30 28.25 24.59
N GLU A 130 8.59 28.15 24.89
CA GLU A 130 9.61 27.71 23.93
C GLU A 130 9.38 26.27 23.45
N LEU A 131 8.99 25.36 24.35
CA LEU A 131 8.61 23.98 24.00
C LEU A 131 7.37 23.95 23.11
N GLU A 132 6.36 24.75 23.42
CA GLU A 132 5.12 24.82 22.65
C GLU A 132 5.34 25.47 21.28
N GLU A 133 6.15 26.53 21.19
CA GLU A 133 6.60 27.15 19.93
C GLU A 133 7.39 26.15 19.08
N THR A 134 8.30 25.39 19.68
CA THR A 134 9.08 24.35 19.01
C THR A 134 8.18 23.21 18.53
N ARG A 135 7.22 22.78 19.35
CA ARG A 135 6.23 21.77 18.99
C ARG A 135 5.36 22.26 17.83
N GLN A 136 4.87 23.50 17.86
CA GLN A 136 4.08 24.09 16.77
C GLN A 136 4.89 24.25 15.48
N ALA A 137 6.19 24.57 15.59
CA ALA A 137 7.08 24.70 14.45
C ALA A 137 7.41 23.36 13.79
N THR A 138 7.30 22.24 14.51
CA THR A 138 7.81 20.93 14.07
C THR A 138 6.79 19.80 14.02
N SER A 139 5.60 19.99 14.58
CA SER A 139 4.52 18.99 14.60
C SER A 139 3.23 19.53 13.97
N ASP A 140 2.43 18.63 13.40
CA ASP A 140 1.09 18.92 12.93
C ASP A 140 0.14 19.04 14.12
N ALA A 141 -0.53 20.19 14.25
CA ALA A 141 -1.36 20.50 15.42
C ALA A 141 -2.56 19.56 15.60
N LEU A 142 -3.03 18.92 14.52
CA LEU A 142 -4.19 18.03 14.57
C LEU A 142 -3.80 16.62 15.01
N THR A 143 -2.74 16.06 14.43
CA THR A 143 -2.38 14.63 14.56
C THR A 143 -1.20 14.38 15.49
N GLY A 144 -0.45 15.42 15.85
CA GLY A 144 0.79 15.33 16.65
C GLY A 144 1.98 14.73 15.90
N LEU A 145 1.81 14.33 14.63
CA LEU A 145 2.89 13.81 13.79
C LEU A 145 3.87 14.90 13.37
N ALA A 146 4.99 14.54 12.75
CA ALA A 146 5.88 15.52 12.14
C ALA A 146 5.11 16.35 11.08
N ASN A 147 5.25 17.67 11.11
CA ASN A 147 4.73 18.49 10.02
C ASN A 147 5.64 18.38 8.78
N ARG A 148 5.18 18.94 7.65
CA ARG A 148 5.93 18.97 6.39
C ARG A 148 7.37 19.48 6.56
N HIS A 149 7.58 20.53 7.36
CA HIS A 149 8.90 21.12 7.57
C HIS A 149 9.85 20.14 8.28
N ARG A 150 9.43 19.58 9.42
CA ARG A 150 10.21 18.60 10.18
C ARG A 150 10.49 17.34 9.38
N HIS A 151 9.47 16.81 8.70
CA HIS A 151 9.60 15.61 7.88
C HIS A 151 10.63 15.79 6.76
N ASN A 152 10.59 16.92 6.04
CA ASN A 152 11.56 17.20 4.98
C ASN A 152 12.98 17.40 5.53
N ALA A 153 13.13 18.07 6.67
CA ALA A 153 14.42 18.22 7.33
C ALA A 153 15.00 16.88 7.79
N GLN A 154 14.16 15.96 8.30
CA GLN A 154 14.58 14.61 8.67
C GLN A 154 14.99 13.78 7.44
N LEU A 155 14.23 13.84 6.35
CA LEU A 155 14.59 13.16 5.10
C LEU A 155 15.96 13.63 4.57
N ASP A 156 16.19 14.94 4.52
CA ASP A 156 17.48 15.52 4.11
C ASP A 156 18.62 15.07 5.03
N ALA A 157 18.39 15.04 6.34
CA ALA A 157 19.38 14.53 7.31
C ALA A 157 19.72 13.06 7.07
N TYR A 158 18.72 12.18 6.88
CA TYR A 158 18.94 10.76 6.57
C TYR A 158 19.69 10.58 5.26
N LEU A 159 19.28 11.24 4.19
CA LEU A 159 19.91 11.11 2.88
C LEU A 159 21.37 11.57 2.91
N ARG A 160 21.69 12.69 3.58
CA ARG A 160 23.09 13.14 3.76
C ARG A 160 23.92 12.15 4.56
N ALA A 161 23.40 11.67 5.69
CA ALA A 161 24.11 10.71 6.53
C ALA A 161 24.35 9.39 5.77
N PHE A 162 23.33 8.87 5.09
CA PHE A 162 23.39 7.58 4.42
C PHE A 162 24.16 7.60 3.11
N LYS A 163 24.23 8.75 2.42
CA LYS A 163 25.15 8.95 1.29
C LYS A 163 26.60 8.69 1.68
N SER A 164 27.02 9.14 2.86
CA SER A 164 28.37 8.87 3.37
C SER A 164 28.57 7.42 3.81
N ALA A 165 27.54 6.82 4.42
CA ALA A 165 27.57 5.44 4.92
C ALA A 165 27.23 4.37 3.86
N LYS A 166 26.89 4.78 2.63
CA LYS A 166 26.40 3.93 1.53
C LYS A 166 25.17 3.09 1.91
N ARG A 167 24.26 3.69 2.67
CA ARG A 167 22.99 3.07 3.12
C ARG A 167 21.81 3.58 2.29
N SER A 168 20.72 2.83 2.33
CA SER A 168 19.49 3.12 1.57
C SER A 168 18.45 3.82 2.45
N CYS A 169 17.52 4.55 1.84
CA CYS A 169 16.41 5.18 2.56
C CYS A 169 15.17 5.14 1.67
N ALA A 170 14.08 4.55 2.16
CA ALA A 170 12.82 4.55 1.45
C ALA A 170 11.89 5.67 1.94
N LEU A 171 11.15 6.25 1.01
CA LEU A 171 10.09 7.22 1.24
C LEU A 171 8.78 6.64 0.73
N MET A 172 7.76 6.62 1.58
CA MET A 172 6.39 6.26 1.22
C MET A 172 5.53 7.53 1.34
N LEU A 173 4.84 7.88 0.26
CA LEU A 173 3.82 8.93 0.26
C LEU A 173 2.44 8.28 0.22
N LEU A 174 1.54 8.76 1.05
CA LEU A 174 0.22 8.18 1.27
C LEU A 174 -0.84 9.26 1.07
N ASP A 175 -1.95 8.85 0.47
CA ASP A 175 -3.14 9.68 0.32
C ASP A 175 -4.36 8.90 0.76
N LEU A 176 -5.29 9.54 1.47
CA LEU A 176 -6.52 8.91 1.94
C LEU A 176 -7.60 8.97 0.86
N ASP A 177 -7.91 7.82 0.29
CA ASP A 177 -8.92 7.73 -0.76
C ASP A 177 -10.31 8.01 -0.21
N ARG A 178 -11.07 8.85 -0.93
CA ARG A 178 -12.44 9.29 -0.57
C ARG A 178 -12.53 10.09 0.72
N PHE A 179 -11.43 10.61 1.28
CA PHE A 179 -11.47 11.48 2.46
C PHE A 179 -12.38 12.71 2.28
N LYS A 180 -12.36 13.32 1.09
CA LYS A 180 -13.24 14.44 0.76
C LYS A 180 -14.73 14.08 0.92
N GLN A 181 -15.14 12.87 0.55
CA GLN A 181 -16.52 12.41 0.70
C GLN A 181 -16.95 12.37 2.17
N VAL A 182 -16.04 12.02 3.08
CA VAL A 182 -16.29 12.06 4.53
C VAL A 182 -16.54 13.50 4.98
N ASN A 183 -15.70 14.46 4.57
CA ASN A 183 -15.91 15.87 4.88
C ASN A 183 -17.24 16.40 4.33
N ASP A 184 -17.55 16.07 3.08
CA ASP A 184 -18.75 16.55 2.39
C ASP A 184 -20.04 15.97 3.02
N THR A 185 -19.98 14.73 3.54
CA THR A 185 -21.16 14.01 4.07
C THR A 185 -21.33 14.15 5.59
N MET A 186 -20.22 14.25 6.33
CA MET A 186 -20.18 14.19 7.81
C MET A 186 -19.63 15.47 8.44
N GLY A 187 -19.11 16.40 7.65
CA GLY A 187 -18.55 17.67 8.10
C GLY A 187 -17.07 17.61 8.48
N HIS A 188 -16.42 18.77 8.52
CA HIS A 188 -15.01 18.89 8.85
C HIS A 188 -14.60 18.33 10.22
N PRO A 189 -15.39 18.46 11.31
CA PRO A 189 -15.03 17.86 12.60
C PRO A 189 -14.88 16.34 12.54
N ALA A 190 -15.71 15.67 11.74
CA ALA A 190 -15.62 14.24 11.49
C ALA A 190 -14.34 13.88 10.70
N GLY A 191 -14.00 14.68 9.69
CA GLY A 191 -12.74 14.53 8.96
C GLY A 191 -11.51 14.72 9.85
N ASP A 192 -11.53 15.70 10.75
CA ASP A 192 -10.45 15.94 11.71
C ASP A 192 -10.27 14.75 12.66
N GLU A 193 -11.36 14.18 13.16
CA GLU A 193 -11.32 13.00 14.02
C GLU A 193 -10.82 11.75 13.27
N LEU A 194 -11.25 11.59 12.02
CA LEU A 194 -10.72 10.54 11.14
C LEU A 194 -9.19 10.67 11.00
N LEU A 195 -8.67 11.87 10.75
CA LEU A 195 -7.24 12.11 10.58
C LEU A 195 -6.43 11.77 11.85
N ARG A 196 -6.97 12.03 13.04
CA ARG A 196 -6.35 11.62 14.30
C ARG A 196 -6.26 10.10 14.41
N GLN A 197 -7.36 9.40 14.13
CA GLN A 197 -7.39 7.94 14.18
C GLN A 197 -6.48 7.30 13.11
N VAL A 198 -6.39 7.89 11.91
CA VAL A 198 -5.41 7.47 10.89
C VAL A 198 -3.99 7.61 11.42
N ALA A 199 -3.65 8.75 12.02
CA ALA A 199 -2.32 8.97 12.60
C ALA A 199 -1.98 7.94 13.70
N ASP A 200 -2.94 7.61 14.57
CA ASP A 200 -2.78 6.57 15.59
C ASP A 200 -2.55 5.18 14.98
N ARG A 201 -3.32 4.82 13.94
CA ARG A 201 -3.14 3.55 13.21
C ARG A 201 -1.76 3.48 12.57
N LEU A 202 -1.34 4.54 11.88
CA LEU A 202 -0.01 4.59 11.26
C LEU A 202 1.11 4.46 12.30
N ARG A 203 1.01 5.14 13.45
CA ARG A 203 1.98 5.00 14.56
C ARG A 203 2.10 3.54 15.03
N ASN A 204 0.98 2.85 15.20
CA ASN A 204 0.98 1.45 15.65
C ASN A 204 1.54 0.46 14.61
N ILE A 205 1.39 0.76 13.32
CA ILE A 205 1.87 -0.13 12.24
C ILE A 205 3.35 0.06 11.98
N VAL A 206 3.80 1.32 11.87
CA VAL A 206 5.18 1.67 11.54
C VAL A 206 6.09 1.46 12.75
N GLY A 207 5.65 1.82 13.95
CA GLY A 207 6.45 1.68 15.18
C GLY A 207 7.83 2.32 15.03
N ASP A 208 8.87 1.60 15.43
CA ASP A 208 10.26 2.04 15.37
C ASP A 208 10.91 1.87 13.97
N HIS A 209 10.16 1.37 12.98
CA HIS A 209 10.69 1.12 11.64
C HIS A 209 10.81 2.37 10.77
N GLY A 210 10.20 3.49 11.17
CA GLY A 210 10.20 4.70 10.37
C GLY A 210 9.65 5.92 11.08
N GLU A 211 9.77 7.06 10.42
CA GLU A 211 9.24 8.34 10.90
C GLU A 211 8.03 8.75 10.07
N ILE A 212 6.97 9.21 10.74
CA ILE A 212 5.68 9.51 10.13
C ILE A 212 5.43 11.01 10.17
N GLY A 213 5.08 11.59 9.04
CA GLY A 213 4.65 12.99 8.93
C GLY A 213 3.29 13.14 8.27
N ARG A 214 2.60 14.23 8.60
CA ARG A 214 1.43 14.71 7.85
C ARG A 214 1.86 15.92 7.02
N LEU A 215 1.79 15.78 5.70
CA LEU A 215 2.26 16.82 4.78
C LEU A 215 1.21 17.93 4.59
N GLY A 216 -0.06 17.63 4.83
CA GLY A 216 -1.19 18.55 4.77
C GLY A 216 -2.44 17.85 4.22
N GLY A 217 -3.64 18.35 4.55
CA GLY A 217 -4.89 17.73 4.08
C GLY A 217 -5.00 16.26 4.50
N ASP A 218 -5.13 15.38 3.51
CA ASP A 218 -5.16 13.92 3.57
C ASP A 218 -3.82 13.24 3.20
N GLU A 219 -2.74 14.01 3.05
CA GLU A 219 -1.43 13.50 2.66
C GLU A 219 -0.57 13.16 3.89
N PHE A 220 -0.09 11.92 3.94
CA PHE A 220 0.86 11.42 4.94
C PHE A 220 2.14 10.95 4.25
N ALA A 221 3.22 10.90 5.00
CA ALA A 221 4.50 10.40 4.52
C ALA A 221 5.20 9.57 5.60
N ILE A 222 5.93 8.54 5.16
CA ILE A 222 6.73 7.67 6.03
C ILE A 222 8.15 7.58 5.47
N ILE A 223 9.14 7.88 6.31
CA ILE A 223 10.56 7.65 6.02
C ILE A 223 10.94 6.32 6.66
N CYS A 224 11.51 5.41 5.88
CA CYS A 224 12.02 4.12 6.35
C CYS A 224 13.55 4.11 6.20
N PRO A 225 14.30 4.43 7.27
CA PRO A 225 15.76 4.46 7.21
C PRO A 225 16.33 3.05 7.03
N ASP A 226 17.36 2.90 6.19
CA ASP A 226 18.12 1.67 5.97
C ASP A 226 17.26 0.50 5.46
N MET A 227 16.31 0.83 4.59
CA MET A 227 15.39 -0.12 3.99
C MET A 227 15.38 0.04 2.46
N ASP A 228 15.78 -1.01 1.75
CA ASP A 228 15.65 -1.15 0.29
C ASP A 228 15.04 -2.48 -0.16
N ASP A 229 14.63 -3.32 0.79
CA ASP A 229 13.96 -4.59 0.54
C ASP A 229 12.53 -4.32 0.07
N CYS A 230 12.30 -4.44 -1.24
CA CYS A 230 10.99 -4.25 -1.86
C CYS A 230 9.94 -5.23 -1.30
N GLY A 231 10.34 -6.41 -0.83
CA GLY A 231 9.42 -7.35 -0.17
C GLY A 231 8.91 -6.79 1.15
N LYS A 232 9.81 -6.35 2.04
CA LYS A 232 9.44 -5.77 3.34
C LYS A 232 8.66 -4.46 3.20
N LEU A 233 9.05 -3.61 2.25
CA LEU A 233 8.35 -2.35 1.97
C LEU A 233 6.95 -2.62 1.40
N GLY A 234 6.81 -3.62 0.53
CA GLY A 234 5.50 -4.08 0.04
C GLY A 234 4.62 -4.62 1.16
N ASP A 235 5.14 -5.51 2.00
CA ASP A 235 4.42 -6.06 3.16
C ASP A 235 3.94 -4.95 4.11
N LEU A 236 4.79 -3.94 4.37
CA LEU A 236 4.43 -2.78 5.18
C LEU A 236 3.32 -1.95 4.51
N ALA A 237 3.43 -1.71 3.21
CA ALA A 237 2.44 -0.95 2.45
C ALA A 237 1.07 -1.66 2.42
N GLU A 238 1.04 -2.97 2.14
CA GLU A 238 -0.19 -3.77 2.18
C GLU A 238 -0.83 -3.73 3.57
N LYS A 239 -0.03 -3.88 4.62
CA LYS A 239 -0.52 -3.80 6.00
C LYS A 239 -1.09 -2.41 6.31
N ILE A 240 -0.44 -1.33 5.86
CA ILE A 240 -0.97 0.03 6.02
C ILE A 240 -2.32 0.15 5.30
N ILE A 241 -2.40 -0.27 4.04
CA ILE A 241 -3.63 -0.23 3.24
C ILE A 241 -4.76 -0.97 3.95
N GLN A 242 -4.51 -2.20 4.41
CA GLN A 242 -5.50 -3.02 5.08
C GLN A 242 -6.01 -2.40 6.39
N ILE A 243 -5.12 -1.83 7.20
CA ILE A 243 -5.49 -1.26 8.51
C ILE A 243 -6.12 0.12 8.37
N VAL A 244 -5.60 0.98 7.49
CA VAL A 244 -6.19 2.29 7.21
C VAL A 244 -7.57 2.13 6.57
N SER A 245 -7.80 1.06 5.80
CA SER A 245 -9.11 0.78 5.20
C SER A 245 -10.16 0.22 6.17
N GLN A 246 -9.80 -0.07 7.43
CA GLN A 246 -10.79 -0.51 8.43
C GLN A 246 -11.77 0.65 8.76
N PRO A 247 -13.05 0.37 9.06
CA PRO A 247 -14.02 1.41 9.41
C PRO A 247 -13.57 2.28 10.60
N TYR A 248 -13.90 3.56 10.55
CA TYR A 248 -13.65 4.55 11.60
C TYR A 248 -14.96 4.83 12.35
N PRO A 249 -15.04 4.58 13.66
CA PRO A 249 -16.15 5.07 14.47
C PRO A 249 -16.02 6.60 14.61
N ILE A 250 -17.01 7.31 14.09
CA ILE A 250 -17.10 8.77 14.20
C ILE A 250 -18.52 9.10 14.67
N ASP A 251 -18.63 9.49 15.94
CA ASP A 251 -19.91 9.63 16.65
C ASP A 251 -20.77 8.35 16.51
N ASP A 252 -22.02 8.47 16.06
CA ASP A 252 -22.94 7.35 15.83
C ASP A 252 -22.84 6.74 14.42
N LYS A 253 -21.86 7.19 13.61
CA LYS A 253 -21.69 6.78 12.20
C LYS A 253 -20.38 6.02 11.99
N ARG A 254 -20.26 5.36 10.84
CA ARG A 254 -19.03 4.69 10.39
C ARG A 254 -18.56 5.30 9.08
N ALA A 255 -17.32 5.79 9.06
CA ALA A 255 -16.66 6.22 7.84
C ALA A 255 -15.73 5.11 7.33
N VAL A 256 -15.68 4.93 6.01
CA VAL A 256 -14.74 4.02 5.36
C VAL A 256 -13.98 4.81 4.32
N ILE A 257 -12.66 4.77 4.40
CA ILE A 257 -11.73 5.37 3.45
C ILE A 257 -10.78 4.29 2.95
N GLY A 258 -10.15 4.51 1.80
CA GLY A 258 -9.00 3.71 1.38
C GLY A 258 -7.69 4.47 1.60
N THR A 259 -6.58 3.90 1.19
CA THR A 259 -5.35 4.66 1.01
C THR A 259 -4.55 4.14 -0.17
N SER A 260 -3.98 5.07 -0.93
CA SER A 260 -3.07 4.80 -2.02
C SER A 260 -1.66 5.18 -1.58
N ILE A 261 -0.66 4.38 -1.96
CA ILE A 261 0.73 4.57 -1.50
C ILE A 261 1.71 4.59 -2.68
N GLY A 262 2.57 5.60 -2.75
CA GLY A 262 3.71 5.66 -3.66
C GLY A 262 5.02 5.45 -2.90
N ILE A 263 5.90 4.57 -3.38
CA ILE A 263 7.15 4.23 -2.71
C ILE A 263 8.34 4.53 -3.63
N ALA A 264 9.32 5.27 -3.11
CA ALA A 264 10.60 5.49 -3.79
C ALA A 264 11.77 5.20 -2.84
N ILE A 265 12.88 4.69 -3.36
CA ILE A 265 14.03 4.23 -2.57
C ILE A 265 15.29 4.95 -3.04
N ALA A 266 15.89 5.74 -2.16
CA ALA A 266 17.23 6.28 -2.37
C ALA A 266 18.28 5.20 -2.08
N PRO A 267 19.36 5.09 -2.88
CA PRO A 267 19.73 5.98 -3.98
C PRO A 267 19.14 5.59 -5.36
N HIS A 268 18.33 4.54 -5.45
CA HIS A 268 17.86 3.97 -6.73
C HIS A 268 16.99 4.96 -7.53
N ASP A 269 16.04 5.60 -6.85
CA ASP A 269 14.97 6.41 -7.44
C ASP A 269 15.20 7.93 -7.27
N GLY A 270 16.34 8.31 -6.68
CA GLY A 270 16.72 9.69 -6.41
C GLY A 270 17.84 9.76 -5.38
N LEU A 271 18.75 10.72 -5.54
CA LEU A 271 19.86 10.95 -4.60
C LEU A 271 19.58 12.11 -3.62
N GLU A 272 18.72 13.04 -4.03
CA GLU A 272 18.40 14.25 -3.27
C GLU A 272 16.90 14.24 -2.87
N PRO A 273 16.52 14.89 -1.76
CA PRO A 273 15.16 14.85 -1.22
C PRO A 273 14.07 15.19 -2.25
N GLU A 274 14.30 16.21 -3.09
CA GLU A 274 13.33 16.67 -4.09
C GLU A 274 13.14 15.64 -5.20
N GLN A 275 14.20 14.95 -5.60
CA GLN A 275 14.12 13.88 -6.60
C GLN A 275 13.34 12.70 -6.04
N LEU A 276 13.66 12.28 -4.82
CA LEU A 276 13.02 11.14 -4.19
C LEU A 276 11.53 11.39 -3.93
N THR A 277 11.18 12.58 -3.43
CA THR A 277 9.79 13.01 -3.23
C THR A 277 9.03 12.99 -4.54
N LYS A 278 9.61 13.54 -5.61
CA LYS A 278 9.00 13.54 -6.94
C LYS A 278 8.76 12.12 -7.49
N SER A 279 9.71 11.21 -7.28
CA SER A 279 9.58 9.81 -7.68
C SER A 279 8.46 9.11 -6.90
N ALA A 280 8.37 9.34 -5.58
CA ALA A 280 7.30 8.80 -4.75
C ALA A 280 5.93 9.37 -5.14
N ASP A 281 5.84 10.65 -5.49
CA ASP A 281 4.60 11.30 -5.98
C ASP A 281 4.12 10.67 -7.30
N LEU A 282 5.03 10.40 -8.24
CA LEU A 282 4.69 9.72 -9.50
C LEU A 282 4.16 8.31 -9.23
N ALA A 283 4.77 7.59 -8.30
CA ALA A 283 4.30 6.28 -7.87
C ALA A 283 2.92 6.35 -7.19
N LEU A 284 2.70 7.32 -6.32
CA LEU A 284 1.43 7.55 -5.63
C LEU A 284 0.31 7.90 -6.62
N TYR A 285 0.61 8.76 -7.60
CA TYR A 285 -0.31 9.08 -8.67
C TYR A 285 -0.70 7.84 -9.48
N ALA A 286 0.27 7.00 -9.84
CA ALA A 286 0.02 5.75 -10.55
C ALA A 286 -0.81 4.77 -9.70
N ALA A 287 -0.58 4.68 -8.40
CA ALA A 287 -1.39 3.88 -7.48
C ALA A 287 -2.85 4.35 -7.45
N LYS A 288 -3.10 5.67 -7.36
CA LYS A 288 -4.45 6.25 -7.40
C LYS A 288 -5.18 5.97 -8.71
N LYS A 289 -4.45 5.95 -9.83
CA LYS A 289 -4.99 5.73 -11.18
C LYS A 289 -5.17 4.25 -11.53
N GLY A 290 -4.44 3.35 -10.88
CA GLY A 290 -4.58 1.92 -11.10
C GLY A 290 -5.71 1.26 -10.29
N GLY A 291 -6.68 2.03 -9.76
CA GLY A 291 -7.80 1.48 -8.98
C GLY A 291 -7.90 1.94 -7.52
N ARG A 292 -6.92 2.72 -7.02
CA ARG A 292 -6.81 3.13 -5.60
C ARG A 292 -6.65 1.95 -4.65
N GLY A 293 -6.48 2.21 -3.34
CA GLY A 293 -6.39 1.13 -2.34
C GLY A 293 -5.22 0.17 -2.57
N GLN A 294 -4.15 0.63 -3.22
CA GLN A 294 -2.98 -0.16 -3.56
C GLN A 294 -1.71 0.66 -3.37
N PHE A 295 -0.56 0.00 -3.41
CA PHE A 295 0.73 0.67 -3.42
C PHE A 295 1.39 0.53 -4.79
N ARG A 296 2.35 1.41 -5.11
CA ARG A 296 3.26 1.20 -6.23
C ARG A 296 4.67 1.64 -5.86
N PHE A 297 5.66 0.88 -6.30
CA PHE A 297 7.03 1.37 -6.35
C PHE A 297 7.23 2.29 -7.55
N PHE A 298 8.10 3.28 -7.40
CA PHE A 298 8.55 4.07 -8.52
C PHE A 298 9.25 3.19 -9.55
N SER A 299 8.86 3.38 -10.80
CA SER A 299 9.54 2.91 -12.00
C SER A 299 9.64 4.07 -12.98
N ALA A 300 10.72 4.14 -13.75
CA ALA A 300 10.91 5.15 -14.79
C ALA A 300 9.80 5.13 -15.85
N ASP A 301 9.18 3.95 -16.06
CA ASP A 301 8.08 3.74 -17.01
C ASP A 301 6.78 4.48 -16.59
N LEU A 302 6.64 4.86 -15.30
CA LEU A 302 5.45 5.55 -14.78
C LEU A 302 5.26 6.97 -15.32
N LYS A 303 6.33 7.59 -15.84
CA LYS A 303 6.23 8.94 -16.41
C LYS A 303 5.42 8.95 -17.72
N ASP A 304 5.43 7.83 -18.45
CA ASP A 304 4.78 7.68 -19.74
C ASP A 304 3.32 7.16 -19.60
N GLU A 305 2.97 6.49 -18.49
CA GLU A 305 1.64 5.94 -18.23
C GLU A 305 0.51 6.99 -18.26
N LYS A 306 0.76 8.25 -17.87
CA LYS A 306 -0.28 9.28 -17.84
C LYS A 306 -0.70 9.71 -19.25
N GLU A 307 0.28 9.93 -20.12
CA GLU A 307 0.02 10.27 -21.53
C GLU A 307 -0.60 9.07 -22.24
N GLU A 308 -0.09 7.87 -21.97
CA GLU A 308 -0.62 6.63 -22.53
C GLU A 308 -2.08 6.36 -22.12
N ARG A 309 -2.46 6.63 -20.86
CA ARG A 309 -3.87 6.48 -20.42
C ARG A 309 -4.80 7.48 -21.07
N GLN A 310 -4.36 8.71 -21.30
CA GLN A 310 -5.20 9.71 -21.97
C GLN A 310 -5.43 9.32 -23.44
N LEU A 311 -4.37 8.88 -24.12
CA LEU A 311 -4.48 8.32 -25.48
C LEU A 311 -5.44 7.13 -25.49
N LEU A 312 -5.26 6.17 -24.58
CA LEU A 312 -6.11 4.98 -24.51
C LEU A 312 -7.58 5.33 -24.21
N LEU A 313 -7.87 6.38 -23.44
CA LEU A 313 -9.24 6.85 -23.23
C LEU A 313 -9.85 7.43 -24.51
N ASP A 314 -9.08 8.23 -25.24
CA ASP A 314 -9.54 8.83 -26.50
C ASP A 314 -9.71 7.76 -27.60
N ASP A 315 -8.84 6.76 -27.63
CA ASP A 315 -8.96 5.57 -28.50
C ASP A 315 -10.20 4.74 -28.13
N LEU A 316 -10.47 4.51 -26.83
CA LEU A 316 -11.63 3.74 -26.38
C LEU A 316 -12.97 4.40 -26.75
N ARG A 317 -13.02 5.75 -26.77
CA ARG A 317 -14.20 6.47 -27.28
C ARG A 317 -14.42 6.21 -28.77
N GLN A 318 -13.35 6.21 -29.56
CA GLN A 318 -13.44 5.90 -30.99
C GLN A 318 -13.82 4.45 -31.23
N ALA A 319 -13.27 3.52 -30.45
CA ALA A 319 -13.55 2.09 -30.51
C ALA A 319 -15.04 1.76 -30.36
N LEU A 320 -15.75 2.50 -29.49
CA LEU A 320 -17.19 2.37 -29.30
C LEU A 320 -18.00 2.79 -30.54
N GLU A 321 -17.48 3.71 -31.35
CA GLU A 321 -18.12 4.18 -32.59
C GLU A 321 -17.72 3.36 -33.83
N GLN A 322 -16.56 2.69 -33.79
CA GLN A 322 -15.92 2.03 -34.93
C GLN A 322 -16.03 0.49 -34.93
N ASP A 323 -16.89 -0.09 -34.08
CA ASP A 323 -17.06 -1.54 -33.92
C ASP A 323 -15.75 -2.30 -33.59
N GLU A 324 -14.80 -1.66 -32.90
CA GLU A 324 -13.54 -2.30 -32.43
C GLU A 324 -13.72 -3.05 -31.09
N LEU A 325 -14.91 -2.93 -30.49
CA LEU A 325 -15.30 -3.64 -29.27
C LEU A 325 -16.14 -4.86 -29.60
N GLU A 326 -15.83 -5.97 -28.94
CA GLU A 326 -16.54 -7.23 -29.09
C GLU A 326 -16.95 -7.80 -27.72
N LEU A 327 -17.95 -8.67 -27.71
CA LEU A 327 -18.29 -9.48 -26.54
C LEU A 327 -17.89 -10.92 -26.81
N HIS A 328 -17.10 -11.48 -25.91
CA HIS A 328 -16.90 -12.92 -25.81
C HIS A 328 -17.70 -13.46 -24.63
N TYR A 329 -18.06 -14.74 -24.68
CA TYR A 329 -19.01 -15.33 -23.76
C TYR A 329 -18.38 -16.54 -23.09
N GLN A 330 -18.15 -16.46 -21.78
CA GLN A 330 -17.60 -17.59 -21.03
C GLN A 330 -18.73 -18.46 -20.48
N PRO A 331 -18.72 -19.78 -20.74
CA PRO A 331 -19.82 -20.64 -20.29
C PRO A 331 -19.79 -20.85 -18.77
N VAL A 332 -20.99 -20.83 -18.18
CA VAL A 332 -21.28 -21.24 -16.82
C VAL A 332 -21.98 -22.59 -16.88
N VAL A 333 -21.43 -23.59 -16.21
CA VAL A 333 -21.90 -24.97 -16.28
C VAL A 333 -22.48 -25.46 -14.96
N ARG A 334 -23.49 -26.32 -15.05
CA ARG A 334 -24.07 -27.00 -13.90
C ARG A 334 -23.14 -28.11 -13.43
N ALA A 335 -22.83 -28.09 -12.13
CA ALA A 335 -21.86 -28.99 -11.53
C ALA A 335 -22.27 -30.47 -11.60
N GLU A 336 -23.58 -30.77 -11.66
CA GLU A 336 -24.13 -32.12 -11.63
C GLU A 336 -23.94 -32.89 -12.94
N ASP A 337 -24.16 -32.24 -14.10
CA ASP A 337 -24.30 -32.94 -15.39
C ASP A 337 -23.59 -32.24 -16.57
N ASP A 338 -22.75 -31.25 -16.27
CA ASP A 338 -21.93 -30.48 -17.21
C ASP A 338 -22.74 -29.74 -18.30
N ALA A 339 -24.03 -29.49 -18.05
CA ALA A 339 -24.87 -28.66 -18.92
C ALA A 339 -24.52 -27.18 -18.78
N VAL A 340 -24.40 -26.48 -19.89
CA VAL A 340 -24.24 -25.03 -19.92
C VAL A 340 -25.59 -24.40 -19.57
N VAL A 341 -25.62 -23.58 -18.53
CA VAL A 341 -26.83 -22.91 -18.03
C VAL A 341 -26.83 -21.41 -18.30
N GLY A 342 -25.70 -20.87 -18.72
CA GLY A 342 -25.58 -19.47 -19.06
C GLY A 342 -24.19 -19.12 -19.56
N PHE A 343 -24.05 -17.86 -19.96
CA PHE A 343 -22.78 -17.29 -20.38
C PHE A 343 -22.55 -15.94 -19.72
N GLU A 344 -21.34 -15.71 -19.24
CA GLU A 344 -20.88 -14.39 -18.83
C GLU A 344 -20.34 -13.63 -20.05
N ALA A 345 -20.92 -12.46 -20.32
CA ALA A 345 -20.49 -11.56 -21.38
C ALA A 345 -19.28 -10.75 -20.92
N LEU A 346 -18.16 -10.95 -21.60
CA LEU A 346 -16.87 -10.36 -21.30
C LEU A 346 -16.41 -9.50 -22.48
N MET A 347 -16.26 -8.20 -22.22
CA MET A 347 -15.82 -7.24 -23.23
C MET A 347 -14.40 -7.53 -23.71
N ARG A 348 -14.17 -7.39 -25.00
CA ARG A 348 -12.86 -7.46 -25.66
C ARG A 348 -12.67 -6.21 -26.50
N TRP A 349 -11.44 -5.75 -26.55
CA TRP A 349 -11.07 -4.60 -27.36
C TRP A 349 -9.89 -4.97 -28.25
N GLU A 350 -10.15 -5.02 -29.55
CA GLU A 350 -9.13 -5.25 -30.57
C GLU A 350 -8.74 -3.90 -31.17
N HIS A 351 -7.68 -3.30 -30.62
CA HIS A 351 -7.20 -2.00 -31.07
C HIS A 351 -6.34 -2.15 -32.33
N SER A 352 -6.57 -1.29 -33.33
CA SER A 352 -5.85 -1.31 -34.62
C SER A 352 -4.31 -1.32 -34.51
N GLU A 353 -3.72 -0.44 -33.69
CA GLU A 353 -2.27 -0.40 -33.47
C GLU A 353 -1.76 -1.33 -32.34
N ARG A 354 -2.53 -1.51 -31.27
CA ARG A 354 -2.08 -2.20 -30.03
C ARG A 354 -2.46 -3.68 -29.99
N GLY A 355 -3.33 -4.15 -30.89
CA GLY A 355 -3.93 -5.48 -30.84
C GLY A 355 -4.88 -5.61 -29.65
N HIS A 356 -5.01 -6.83 -29.12
CA HIS A 356 -5.88 -7.13 -27.98
C HIS A 356 -5.49 -6.33 -26.71
N VAL A 357 -6.35 -5.41 -26.30
CA VAL A 357 -6.24 -4.65 -25.05
C VAL A 357 -7.04 -5.33 -23.94
N SER A 358 -6.37 -5.64 -22.82
CA SER A 358 -7.00 -6.32 -21.69
C SER A 358 -8.09 -5.48 -21.01
N PRO A 359 -9.26 -6.05 -20.65
CA PRO A 359 -10.28 -5.37 -19.85
C PRO A 359 -9.75 -4.80 -18.53
N GLY A 360 -8.79 -5.47 -17.90
CA GLY A 360 -8.14 -4.97 -16.68
C GLY A 360 -7.38 -3.65 -16.86
N ILE A 361 -7.12 -3.23 -18.11
CA ILE A 361 -6.49 -1.94 -18.43
C ILE A 361 -7.56 -0.88 -18.70
N PHE A 362 -8.50 -1.15 -19.60
CA PHE A 362 -9.39 -0.12 -20.13
C PHE A 362 -10.69 0.07 -19.33
N ILE A 363 -11.20 -0.95 -18.62
CA ILE A 363 -12.41 -0.82 -17.80
C ILE A 363 -12.20 0.19 -16.65
N PRO A 364 -11.10 0.15 -15.88
CA PRO A 364 -10.85 1.17 -14.85
C PRO A 364 -10.75 2.60 -15.42
N ILE A 365 -10.19 2.75 -16.62
CA ILE A 365 -10.11 4.05 -17.32
C ILE A 365 -11.51 4.55 -17.71
N ALA A 366 -12.36 3.64 -18.18
CA ALA A 366 -13.75 3.96 -18.52
C ALA A 366 -14.58 4.32 -17.28
N GLU A 367 -14.35 3.67 -16.13
CA GLU A 367 -15.03 4.00 -14.87
C GLU A 367 -14.67 5.39 -14.36
N GLU A 368 -13.37 5.72 -14.33
CA GLU A 368 -12.90 7.04 -13.88
C GLU A 368 -13.40 8.19 -14.76
N SER A 369 -13.55 7.95 -16.06
CA SER A 369 -14.00 8.95 -17.03
C SER A 369 -15.52 9.02 -17.19
N GLY A 370 -16.26 8.06 -16.62
CA GLY A 370 -17.70 7.89 -16.82
C GLY A 370 -18.08 7.23 -18.15
N LEU A 371 -17.12 6.93 -19.04
CA LEU A 371 -17.37 6.23 -20.31
C LEU A 371 -17.95 4.82 -20.09
N ILE A 372 -17.72 4.21 -18.92
CA ILE A 372 -18.27 2.90 -18.56
C ILE A 372 -19.80 2.83 -18.66
N ILE A 373 -20.49 3.96 -18.50
CA ILE A 373 -21.96 4.01 -18.64
C ILE A 373 -22.38 3.70 -20.08
N GLN A 374 -21.69 4.28 -21.07
CA GLN A 374 -21.97 4.05 -22.48
C GLN A 374 -21.53 2.65 -22.92
N LEU A 375 -20.36 2.21 -22.47
CA LEU A 375 -19.85 0.85 -22.74
C LEU A 375 -20.79 -0.21 -22.18
N GLY A 376 -21.30 -0.01 -20.97
CA GLY A 376 -22.23 -0.92 -20.34
C GLY A 376 -23.59 -0.96 -21.03
N GLU A 377 -24.11 0.18 -21.49
CA GLU A 377 -25.34 0.20 -22.29
C GLU A 377 -25.16 -0.54 -23.63
N TRP A 378 -24.00 -0.36 -24.27
CA TRP A 378 -23.64 -1.11 -25.47
C TRP A 378 -23.54 -2.62 -25.18
N ALA A 379 -22.86 -3.01 -24.10
CA ALA A 379 -22.69 -4.39 -23.70
C ALA A 379 -24.02 -5.07 -23.38
N LEU A 380 -24.89 -4.42 -22.59
CA LEU A 380 -26.24 -4.92 -22.27
C LEU A 380 -27.06 -5.19 -23.53
N ARG A 381 -27.08 -4.24 -24.47
CA ARG A 381 -27.83 -4.41 -25.73
C ARG A 381 -27.28 -5.56 -26.56
N ARG A 382 -25.96 -5.64 -26.75
CA ARG A 382 -25.31 -6.69 -27.54
C ARG A 382 -25.47 -8.07 -26.90
N ALA A 383 -25.27 -8.19 -25.59
CA ALA A 383 -25.45 -9.42 -24.84
C ALA A 383 -26.89 -9.95 -24.91
N CYS A 384 -27.88 -9.10 -24.69
CA CYS A 384 -29.29 -9.51 -24.79
C CYS A 384 -29.68 -9.90 -26.22
N MET A 385 -29.14 -9.19 -27.23
CA MET A 385 -29.38 -9.51 -28.65
C MET A 385 -28.79 -10.88 -29.01
N GLU A 386 -27.58 -11.19 -28.54
CA GLU A 386 -26.92 -12.47 -28.79
C GLU A 386 -27.65 -13.62 -28.08
N ALA A 387 -28.14 -13.39 -26.86
CA ALA A 387 -28.85 -14.39 -26.07
C ALA A 387 -30.16 -14.89 -26.74
N MET A 388 -30.73 -14.14 -27.68
CA MET A 388 -31.87 -14.61 -28.48
C MET A 388 -31.54 -15.87 -29.30
N ASN A 389 -30.28 -16.03 -29.69
CA ASN A 389 -29.83 -17.15 -30.52
C ASN A 389 -29.56 -18.43 -29.70
N TRP A 390 -29.70 -18.36 -28.37
CA TRP A 390 -29.43 -19.48 -27.47
C TRP A 390 -30.74 -20.14 -27.02
N PRO A 391 -30.69 -21.39 -26.52
CA PRO A 391 -31.84 -22.05 -25.92
C PRO A 391 -32.47 -21.21 -24.79
N GLU A 392 -33.79 -21.33 -24.63
CA GLU A 392 -34.57 -20.49 -23.68
C GLU A 392 -34.11 -20.64 -22.23
N ASP A 393 -33.54 -21.78 -21.84
CA ASP A 393 -33.03 -22.07 -20.50
C ASP A 393 -31.60 -21.56 -20.25
N VAL A 394 -30.92 -21.06 -21.29
CA VAL A 394 -29.56 -20.50 -21.19
C VAL A 394 -29.64 -19.00 -20.92
N ARG A 395 -29.00 -18.56 -19.83
CA ARG A 395 -28.98 -17.16 -19.37
C ARG A 395 -27.78 -16.39 -19.94
N VAL A 396 -27.87 -15.06 -19.90
CA VAL A 396 -26.74 -14.16 -20.18
C VAL A 396 -26.46 -13.30 -18.96
N ALA A 397 -25.21 -13.29 -18.51
CA ALA A 397 -24.75 -12.47 -17.41
C ALA A 397 -23.94 -11.28 -17.94
N VAL A 398 -24.19 -10.08 -17.43
CA VAL A 398 -23.51 -8.85 -17.81
C VAL A 398 -23.01 -8.13 -16.56
N ASN A 399 -21.72 -7.83 -16.54
CA ASN A 399 -21.06 -7.07 -15.49
C ASN A 399 -21.54 -5.61 -15.43
N VAL A 400 -21.83 -5.12 -14.22
CA VAL A 400 -22.27 -3.75 -13.96
C VAL A 400 -21.40 -3.13 -12.87
N SER A 401 -20.68 -2.07 -13.20
CA SER A 401 -19.85 -1.36 -12.22
C SER A 401 -20.67 -0.58 -11.20
N ALA A 402 -20.06 -0.23 -10.07
CA ALA A 402 -20.68 0.63 -9.06
C ALA A 402 -21.05 2.03 -9.62
N VAL A 403 -20.25 2.55 -10.57
CA VAL A 403 -20.53 3.82 -11.24
C VAL A 403 -21.81 3.73 -12.09
N GLN A 404 -22.00 2.61 -12.79
CA GLN A 404 -23.23 2.36 -13.55
C GLN A 404 -24.42 2.13 -12.64
N PHE A 405 -24.26 1.38 -11.55
CA PHE A 405 -25.34 1.10 -10.61
C PHE A 405 -25.88 2.36 -9.92
N ALA A 406 -25.00 3.30 -9.60
CA ALA A 406 -25.38 4.61 -9.06
C ALA A 406 -26.02 5.54 -10.11
N ASN A 407 -25.93 5.22 -11.41
CA ASN A 407 -26.48 6.03 -12.48
C ASN A 407 -27.97 5.73 -12.69
N ALA A 408 -28.81 6.76 -12.61
CA ALA A 408 -30.26 6.64 -12.84
C ALA A 408 -30.64 6.08 -14.22
N GLY A 409 -29.77 6.22 -15.22
CA GLY A 409 -29.94 5.71 -16.58
C GLY A 409 -29.81 4.19 -16.72
N LEU A 410 -29.28 3.47 -15.72
CA LEU A 410 -29.14 2.01 -15.78
C LEU A 410 -30.49 1.32 -15.98
N ILE A 411 -31.52 1.76 -15.24
CA ILE A 411 -32.87 1.17 -15.32
C ILE A 411 -33.43 1.31 -16.75
N SER A 412 -33.25 2.49 -17.37
CA SER A 412 -33.67 2.70 -18.76
C SER A 412 -32.86 1.85 -19.74
N ALA A 413 -31.55 1.69 -19.53
CA ALA A 413 -30.70 0.87 -20.38
C ALA A 413 -31.12 -0.61 -20.35
N VAL A 414 -31.35 -1.17 -19.16
CA VAL A 414 -31.84 -2.55 -18.97
C VAL A 414 -33.22 -2.74 -19.61
N THR A 415 -34.15 -1.82 -19.34
CA THR A 415 -35.51 -1.87 -19.92
C THR A 415 -35.47 -1.84 -21.44
N SER A 416 -34.63 -0.97 -22.01
CA SER A 416 -34.45 -0.84 -23.46
C SER A 416 -33.82 -2.09 -24.08
N ALA A 417 -32.79 -2.67 -23.46
CA ALA A 417 -32.13 -3.89 -23.93
C ALA A 417 -33.09 -5.09 -23.93
N LEU A 418 -33.89 -5.26 -22.88
CA LEU A 418 -34.93 -6.30 -22.81
C LEU A 418 -36.02 -6.07 -23.84
N ALA A 419 -36.51 -4.84 -24.01
CA ALA A 419 -37.55 -4.53 -24.99
C ALA A 419 -37.10 -4.75 -26.44
N GLN A 420 -35.82 -4.47 -26.76
CA GLN A 420 -35.27 -4.64 -28.10
C GLN A 420 -34.98 -6.11 -28.45
N SER A 421 -34.48 -6.89 -27.49
CA SER A 421 -34.16 -8.31 -27.68
C SER A 421 -35.39 -9.22 -27.49
N GLY A 422 -36.37 -8.82 -26.69
CA GLY A 422 -37.55 -9.66 -26.41
C GLY A 422 -37.24 -10.93 -25.61
N ILE A 423 -36.02 -11.09 -25.06
CA ILE A 423 -35.72 -12.21 -24.15
C ILE A 423 -36.54 -12.08 -22.88
N ALA A 424 -36.88 -13.21 -22.25
CA ALA A 424 -37.52 -13.19 -20.94
C ALA A 424 -36.58 -12.50 -19.92
N PRO A 425 -37.08 -11.57 -19.08
CA PRO A 425 -36.22 -10.80 -18.17
C PRO A 425 -35.37 -11.64 -17.23
N ASP A 426 -35.86 -12.81 -16.82
CA ASP A 426 -35.17 -13.75 -15.93
C ASP A 426 -33.98 -14.47 -16.60
N ARG A 427 -33.83 -14.34 -17.93
CA ARG A 427 -32.63 -14.76 -18.67
C ARG A 427 -31.47 -13.78 -18.54
N LEU A 428 -31.72 -12.53 -18.15
CA LEU A 428 -30.68 -11.53 -17.93
C LEU A 428 -30.25 -11.53 -16.46
N GLU A 429 -28.97 -11.83 -16.23
CA GLU A 429 -28.29 -11.71 -14.96
C GLU A 429 -27.40 -10.46 -14.95
N LEU A 430 -27.55 -9.61 -13.93
CA LEU A 430 -26.68 -8.45 -13.71
C LEU A 430 -25.69 -8.79 -12.60
N GLU A 431 -24.41 -8.81 -12.94
CA GLU A 431 -23.32 -9.10 -12.00
C GLU A 431 -22.81 -7.82 -11.36
N LEU A 432 -22.79 -7.79 -10.04
CA LEU A 432 -22.49 -6.62 -9.23
C LEU A 432 -21.47 -6.97 -8.16
N THR A 433 -20.42 -6.17 -8.00
CA THR A 433 -19.43 -6.37 -6.94
C THR A 433 -19.93 -5.84 -5.59
N GLU A 434 -19.31 -6.27 -4.49
CA GLU A 434 -19.63 -5.78 -3.13
C GLU A 434 -19.48 -4.25 -2.97
N SER A 435 -18.72 -3.61 -3.86
CA SER A 435 -18.43 -2.17 -3.79
C SER A 435 -19.67 -1.27 -3.91
N ILE A 436 -20.78 -1.78 -4.46
CA ILE A 436 -22.04 -1.04 -4.55
C ILE A 436 -22.64 -0.68 -3.19
N PHE A 437 -22.27 -1.41 -2.13
CA PHE A 437 -22.78 -1.18 -0.76
C PHE A 437 -22.05 -0.04 -0.03
N LEU A 438 -20.99 0.52 -0.61
CA LEU A 438 -20.21 1.62 0.00
C LEU A 438 -20.85 3.00 -0.19
N GLY A 439 -22.01 3.09 -0.86
CA GLY A 439 -22.73 4.32 -1.18
C GLY A 439 -23.97 4.59 -0.32
N ASP A 440 -24.86 5.45 -0.83
CA ASP A 440 -26.16 5.76 -0.21
C ASP A 440 -27.08 4.53 -0.25
N SER A 441 -27.37 3.97 0.93
CA SER A 441 -28.16 2.75 1.07
C SER A 441 -29.60 2.89 0.56
N GLU A 442 -30.20 4.07 0.65
CA GLU A 442 -31.61 4.25 0.27
C GLU A 442 -31.78 4.28 -1.25
N ALA A 443 -30.87 4.95 -1.95
CA ALA A 443 -30.83 4.97 -3.41
C ALA A 443 -30.56 3.56 -3.99
N ALA A 444 -29.61 2.83 -3.39
CA ALA A 444 -29.30 1.46 -3.79
C ALA A 444 -30.51 0.52 -3.64
N ASP A 445 -31.19 0.57 -2.49
CA ASP A 445 -32.40 -0.22 -2.23
C ASP A 445 -33.51 0.06 -3.26
N GLN A 446 -33.67 1.32 -3.67
CA GLN A 446 -34.66 1.68 -4.68
C GLN A 446 -34.29 1.12 -6.06
N THR A 447 -33.03 1.22 -6.46
CA THR A 447 -32.52 0.64 -7.71
C THR A 447 -32.73 -0.88 -7.73
N PHE A 448 -32.40 -1.56 -6.63
CA PHE A 448 -32.64 -3.00 -6.50
C PHE A 448 -34.11 -3.37 -6.67
N LYS A 449 -35.02 -2.66 -5.98
CA LYS A 449 -36.46 -2.90 -6.12
C LYS A 449 -36.93 -2.72 -7.55
N THR A 450 -36.47 -1.67 -8.23
CA THR A 450 -36.86 -1.42 -9.62
C THR A 450 -36.32 -2.50 -10.56
N LEU A 451 -35.04 -2.88 -10.45
CA LEU A 451 -34.47 -3.96 -11.26
C LEU A 451 -35.22 -5.29 -11.02
N LYS A 452 -35.50 -5.66 -9.76
CA LYS A 452 -36.28 -6.87 -9.47
C LYS A 452 -37.71 -6.79 -10.01
N SER A 453 -38.33 -5.61 -10.03
CA SER A 453 -39.65 -5.42 -10.64
C SER A 453 -39.68 -5.59 -12.15
N LEU A 454 -38.54 -5.38 -12.83
CA LEU A 454 -38.37 -5.71 -14.25
C LEU A 454 -38.27 -7.22 -14.48
N GLY A 455 -37.98 -8.01 -13.44
CA GLY A 455 -37.84 -9.46 -13.50
C GLY A 455 -36.42 -9.96 -13.80
N VAL A 456 -35.42 -9.07 -13.82
CA VAL A 456 -34.01 -9.49 -13.99
C VAL A 456 -33.47 -10.18 -12.74
N ARG A 457 -32.44 -10.98 -12.94
CA ARG A 457 -31.72 -11.65 -11.86
C ARG A 457 -30.51 -10.84 -11.45
N LEU A 458 -30.21 -10.83 -10.16
CA LEU A 458 -29.08 -10.10 -9.60
C LEU A 458 -28.07 -11.08 -9.03
N VAL A 459 -26.80 -10.88 -9.37
CA VAL A 459 -25.70 -11.75 -8.98
C VAL A 459 -24.67 -10.93 -8.23
N LEU A 460 -24.24 -11.42 -7.07
CA LEU A 460 -23.16 -10.84 -6.30
C LEU A 460 -21.83 -11.45 -6.75
N ASP A 461 -20.96 -10.64 -7.34
CA ASP A 461 -19.67 -11.04 -7.89
C ASP A 461 -18.50 -10.78 -6.93
N ASP A 462 -17.38 -11.47 -7.14
CA ASP A 462 -16.14 -11.41 -6.33
C ASP A 462 -16.36 -11.59 -4.82
N PHE A 463 -17.31 -12.46 -4.42
CA PHE A 463 -17.70 -12.56 -3.01
C PHE A 463 -16.57 -13.12 -2.14
N GLY A 464 -16.28 -12.42 -1.04
CA GLY A 464 -15.30 -12.83 -0.02
C GLY A 464 -13.91 -12.18 -0.14
N THR A 465 -13.63 -11.43 -1.21
CA THR A 465 -12.38 -10.63 -1.33
C THR A 465 -12.52 -9.21 -0.76
N GLY A 466 -13.77 -8.78 -0.49
CA GLY A 466 -14.13 -7.47 0.05
C GLY A 466 -14.73 -7.47 1.46
N PHE A 467 -15.42 -6.38 1.81
CA PHE A 467 -16.09 -6.21 3.10
C PHE A 467 -17.50 -6.82 3.07
N SER A 468 -17.59 -8.14 3.14
CA SER A 468 -18.90 -8.81 3.26
C SER A 468 -19.47 -8.59 4.67
N SER A 469 -20.23 -7.51 4.90
CA SER A 469 -21.13 -7.49 6.05
C SER A 469 -22.30 -8.42 5.71
N LEU A 470 -22.40 -9.55 6.41
CA LEU A 470 -23.55 -10.47 6.37
C LEU A 470 -24.90 -9.73 6.47
N SER A 471 -24.93 -8.52 7.06
CA SER A 471 -26.10 -7.66 7.09
C SER A 471 -26.60 -7.24 5.71
N TYR A 472 -25.72 -6.97 4.75
CA TYR A 472 -26.09 -6.51 3.40
C TYR A 472 -26.63 -7.66 2.55
N LEU A 473 -26.02 -8.83 2.66
CA LEU A 473 -26.53 -10.08 2.06
C LEU A 473 -27.96 -10.39 2.53
N ARG A 474 -28.30 -10.04 3.77
CA ARG A 474 -29.64 -10.24 4.31
C ARG A 474 -30.68 -9.28 3.72
N SER A 475 -30.27 -8.08 3.31
CA SER A 475 -31.20 -7.04 2.83
C SER A 475 -31.28 -6.94 1.32
N ALA A 476 -30.22 -7.31 0.59
CA ALA A 476 -30.16 -7.20 -0.86
C ALA A 476 -30.82 -8.42 -1.55
N PRO A 477 -31.62 -8.20 -2.61
CA PRO A 477 -32.41 -9.27 -3.25
C PRO A 477 -31.60 -10.03 -4.33
N PHE A 478 -30.43 -10.56 -3.97
CA PHE A 478 -29.61 -11.36 -4.88
C PHE A 478 -30.19 -12.76 -5.10
N ASP A 479 -30.02 -13.27 -6.32
CA ASP A 479 -30.46 -14.62 -6.71
C ASP A 479 -29.28 -15.61 -6.73
N LYS A 480 -28.05 -15.10 -6.81
CA LYS A 480 -26.82 -15.90 -6.97
C LYS A 480 -25.61 -15.19 -6.37
N ILE A 481 -24.65 -15.98 -5.88
CA ILE A 481 -23.33 -15.54 -5.41
C ILE A 481 -22.25 -16.22 -6.26
N LYS A 482 -21.26 -15.45 -6.74
CA LYS A 482 -20.05 -15.96 -7.40
C LYS A 482 -18.89 -15.95 -6.39
N VAL A 483 -18.25 -17.10 -6.22
CA VAL A 483 -17.08 -17.28 -5.35
C VAL A 483 -15.84 -16.96 -6.16
N ASP A 484 -15.11 -15.94 -5.71
CA ASP A 484 -13.91 -15.42 -6.37
C ASP A 484 -12.83 -16.50 -6.59
N LYS A 485 -12.18 -16.42 -7.75
CA LYS A 485 -11.14 -17.37 -8.18
C LYS A 485 -9.95 -17.49 -7.23
N SER A 486 -9.61 -16.46 -6.46
CA SER A 486 -8.46 -16.46 -5.53
C SER A 486 -8.60 -17.54 -4.44
N PHE A 487 -9.83 -17.88 -4.06
CA PHE A 487 -10.10 -19.01 -3.17
C PHE A 487 -9.86 -20.35 -3.86
N VAL A 488 -10.11 -20.45 -5.16
CA VAL A 488 -9.94 -21.67 -5.97
C VAL A 488 -8.47 -21.92 -6.33
N GLU A 489 -7.69 -20.87 -6.60
CA GLU A 489 -6.25 -20.97 -6.86
C GLU A 489 -5.48 -21.68 -5.73
N THR A 490 -5.97 -21.54 -4.49
CA THR A 490 -5.29 -22.05 -3.28
C THR A 490 -6.03 -23.22 -2.61
N CYS A 491 -7.18 -23.65 -3.13
CA CYS A 491 -8.08 -24.59 -2.44
C CYS A 491 -7.52 -26.01 -2.28
N THR A 492 -6.61 -26.44 -3.14
CA THR A 492 -6.00 -27.78 -3.10
C THR A 492 -4.70 -27.82 -2.26
N LEU A 493 -4.26 -26.67 -1.71
CA LEU A 493 -3.05 -26.56 -0.90
C LEU A 493 -3.32 -26.91 0.57
N LYS A 494 -2.64 -27.93 1.10
CA LYS A 494 -2.83 -28.49 2.46
C LYS A 494 -2.70 -27.52 3.64
N LYS A 495 -2.15 -26.31 3.45
CA LYS A 495 -1.89 -25.31 4.51
C LYS A 495 -2.80 -24.08 4.43
N GLN A 496 -3.71 -24.03 3.46
CA GLN A 496 -4.58 -22.87 3.22
C GLN A 496 -6.01 -23.16 3.70
N ASN A 497 -6.71 -22.14 4.18
CA ASN A 497 -8.10 -22.26 4.65
C ASN A 497 -9.13 -22.12 3.51
N SER A 498 -8.71 -21.95 2.27
CA SER A 498 -9.58 -21.59 1.14
C SER A 498 -10.66 -22.62 0.85
N SER A 499 -10.38 -23.92 1.01
CA SER A 499 -11.39 -24.98 0.87
C SER A 499 -12.53 -24.87 1.89
N THR A 500 -12.22 -24.38 3.09
CA THR A 500 -13.19 -24.17 4.17
C THR A 500 -14.01 -22.91 3.92
N ILE A 501 -13.38 -21.87 3.35
CA ILE A 501 -14.06 -20.64 2.96
C ILE A 501 -15.09 -20.92 1.85
N ILE A 502 -14.70 -21.66 0.80
CA ILE A 502 -15.63 -22.08 -0.26
C ILE A 502 -16.83 -22.83 0.35
N ALA A 503 -16.59 -23.79 1.25
CA ALA A 503 -17.66 -24.54 1.91
C ALA A 503 -18.59 -23.65 2.76
N ALA A 504 -18.02 -22.64 3.45
CA ALA A 504 -18.79 -21.70 4.24
C ALA A 504 -19.66 -20.79 3.36
N ILE A 505 -19.15 -20.32 2.22
CA ILE A 505 -19.90 -19.49 1.27
C ILE A 505 -21.04 -20.29 0.65
N VAL A 506 -20.78 -21.52 0.19
CA VAL A 506 -21.82 -22.41 -0.35
C VAL A 506 -22.91 -22.67 0.69
N GLY A 507 -22.52 -23.03 1.92
CA GLY A 507 -23.49 -23.27 3.01
C GLY A 507 -24.29 -22.02 3.39
N LEU A 508 -23.70 -20.82 3.31
CA LEU A 508 -24.40 -19.56 3.52
C LEU A 508 -25.43 -19.30 2.42
N ALA A 509 -25.03 -19.45 1.15
CA ALA A 509 -25.90 -19.26 -0.01
C ALA A 509 -27.12 -20.19 0.06
N ASP A 510 -26.90 -21.47 0.36
CA ASP A 510 -27.97 -22.45 0.54
C ASP A 510 -28.93 -22.05 1.68
N ALA A 511 -28.41 -21.56 2.80
CA ALA A 511 -29.22 -21.16 3.95
C ALA A 511 -30.13 -19.95 3.68
N ILE A 512 -29.74 -19.08 2.74
CA ILE A 512 -30.51 -17.89 2.33
C ILE A 512 -31.25 -18.08 1.00
N GLY A 513 -31.15 -19.26 0.39
CA GLY A 513 -31.86 -19.61 -0.85
C GLY A 513 -31.26 -19.04 -2.13
N MET A 514 -29.97 -18.74 -2.15
CA MET A 514 -29.24 -18.24 -3.32
C MET A 514 -28.51 -19.36 -4.07
N GLU A 515 -28.37 -19.21 -5.39
CA GLU A 515 -27.51 -20.10 -6.19
C GLU A 515 -26.02 -19.77 -5.97
N THR A 516 -25.11 -20.73 -6.15
CA THR A 516 -23.66 -20.47 -6.07
C THR A 516 -22.95 -20.86 -7.36
N THR A 517 -22.15 -19.95 -7.88
CA THR A 517 -21.15 -20.23 -8.93
C THR A 517 -19.76 -20.16 -8.32
N VAL A 518 -18.90 -21.12 -8.62
CA VAL A 518 -17.47 -21.04 -8.25
C VAL A 518 -16.64 -20.78 -9.50
N GLU A 519 -15.83 -19.73 -9.45
CA GLU A 519 -15.06 -19.24 -10.58
C GLU A 519 -13.61 -19.74 -10.60
N GLY A 520 -12.95 -19.60 -11.75
CA GLY A 520 -11.53 -19.89 -11.89
C GLY A 520 -11.16 -21.36 -11.71
N VAL A 521 -12.07 -22.29 -12.02
CA VAL A 521 -11.75 -23.73 -12.02
C VAL A 521 -10.95 -24.08 -13.28
N GLU A 522 -9.70 -24.49 -13.10
CA GLU A 522 -8.74 -24.72 -14.19
C GLU A 522 -8.17 -26.14 -14.23
N ALA A 523 -8.33 -26.91 -13.15
CA ALA A 523 -7.79 -28.26 -13.03
C ALA A 523 -8.80 -29.24 -12.40
N PHE A 524 -8.62 -30.54 -12.65
CA PHE A 524 -9.53 -31.57 -12.15
C PHE A 524 -9.55 -31.69 -10.61
N ASP A 525 -8.41 -31.47 -9.94
CA ASP A 525 -8.34 -31.47 -8.48
C ASP A 525 -9.17 -30.34 -7.85
N GLN A 526 -9.19 -29.16 -8.47
CA GLN A 526 -10.08 -28.05 -8.10
C GLN A 526 -11.55 -28.41 -8.34
N LEU A 527 -11.87 -28.97 -9.52
CA LEU A 527 -13.23 -29.37 -9.88
C LEU A 527 -13.82 -30.38 -8.88
N GLU A 528 -13.07 -31.43 -8.54
CA GLU A 528 -13.50 -32.46 -7.60
C GLU A 528 -13.76 -31.86 -6.21
N LEU A 529 -12.86 -30.99 -5.75
CA LEU A 529 -13.02 -30.31 -4.47
C LEU A 529 -14.27 -29.43 -4.47
N VAL A 530 -14.44 -28.56 -5.47
CA VAL A 530 -15.56 -27.62 -5.58
C VAL A 530 -16.90 -28.35 -5.63
N ARG A 531 -16.99 -29.44 -6.41
CA ARG A 531 -18.16 -30.33 -6.43
C ARG A 531 -18.42 -30.95 -5.05
N SER A 532 -17.38 -31.43 -4.37
CA SER A 532 -17.53 -32.02 -3.02
C SER A 532 -18.04 -31.03 -1.98
N LYS A 533 -17.90 -29.72 -2.22
CA LYS A 533 -18.39 -28.65 -1.33
C LYS A 533 -19.81 -28.20 -1.65
N GLY A 534 -20.45 -28.76 -2.69
CA GLY A 534 -21.84 -28.47 -3.03
C GLY A 534 -22.04 -27.28 -3.97
N ALA A 535 -20.99 -26.82 -4.68
CA ALA A 535 -21.14 -25.76 -5.67
C ALA A 535 -22.18 -26.15 -6.74
N ARG A 536 -23.15 -25.27 -7.00
CA ARG A 536 -24.25 -25.52 -7.95
C ARG A 536 -23.81 -25.30 -9.40
N PHE A 537 -23.06 -24.22 -9.62
CA PHE A 537 -22.51 -23.86 -10.92
C PHE A 537 -21.01 -23.66 -10.83
N ILE A 538 -20.34 -23.83 -11.97
CA ILE A 538 -18.89 -23.76 -12.10
C ILE A 538 -18.57 -22.94 -13.35
N GLN A 539 -17.53 -22.11 -13.24
CA GLN A 539 -16.98 -21.35 -14.33
C GLN A 539 -15.46 -21.41 -14.28
N GLY A 540 -14.82 -21.59 -15.44
CA GLY A 540 -13.36 -21.61 -15.52
C GLY A 540 -12.84 -22.27 -16.78
N TRP A 541 -11.54 -22.13 -17.01
CA TRP A 541 -10.88 -22.61 -18.23
C TRP A 541 -10.82 -24.12 -18.36
N LEU A 542 -11.08 -24.87 -17.28
CA LEU A 542 -11.25 -26.32 -17.35
C LEU A 542 -12.41 -26.69 -18.30
N TYR A 543 -13.46 -25.88 -18.39
CA TYR A 543 -14.55 -26.11 -19.33
C TYR A 543 -14.29 -25.40 -20.65
N SER A 544 -14.13 -24.08 -20.61
CA SER A 544 -13.78 -23.28 -21.79
C SER A 544 -13.27 -21.91 -21.41
N LYS A 545 -12.45 -21.34 -22.29
CA LYS A 545 -12.24 -19.89 -22.35
C LYS A 545 -13.48 -19.20 -22.93
N ALA A 546 -13.51 -17.87 -22.87
CA ALA A 546 -14.57 -17.08 -23.46
C ALA A 546 -14.63 -17.29 -24.98
N LEU A 547 -15.81 -17.65 -25.49
CA LEU A 547 -16.08 -18.00 -26.88
C LEU A 547 -16.65 -16.80 -27.64
N THR A 548 -16.39 -16.71 -28.94
CA THR A 548 -17.06 -15.74 -29.82
C THR A 548 -18.49 -16.18 -30.13
N PRO A 549 -19.40 -15.27 -30.52
CA PRO A 549 -20.74 -15.62 -31.00
C PRO A 549 -20.73 -16.74 -32.06
N ALA A 550 -19.80 -16.67 -33.02
CA ALA A 550 -19.65 -17.68 -34.07
C ALA A 550 -19.31 -19.06 -33.51
N GLN A 551 -18.39 -19.13 -32.54
CA GLN A 551 -18.04 -20.39 -31.87
C GLN A 551 -19.21 -20.97 -31.06
N ILE A 552 -20.02 -20.12 -30.43
CA ILE A 552 -21.22 -20.58 -29.72
C ILE A 552 -22.23 -21.15 -30.72
N ALA A 553 -22.50 -20.45 -31.82
CA ALA A 553 -23.45 -20.90 -32.85
C ALA A 553 -23.07 -22.25 -33.46
N GLU A 554 -21.78 -22.55 -33.59
CA GLU A 554 -21.29 -23.86 -34.07
C GLU A 554 -21.51 -25.00 -33.05
N GLN A 555 -21.55 -24.68 -31.75
CA GLN A 555 -21.65 -25.67 -30.68
C GLN A 555 -23.08 -25.83 -30.14
N VAL A 556 -23.95 -24.83 -30.33
CA VAL A 556 -25.36 -24.87 -29.94
C VAL A 556 -26.14 -25.75 -30.93
N GLY A 557 -26.38 -26.99 -30.53
CA GLY A 557 -27.26 -27.95 -31.23
C GLY A 557 -28.64 -28.07 -30.58
N PRO A 558 -29.57 -28.85 -31.19
CA PRO A 558 -30.91 -29.10 -30.65
C PRO A 558 -30.94 -30.02 -29.40
N GLU A 559 -29.82 -30.62 -29.02
CA GLU A 559 -29.67 -31.40 -27.77
C GLU A 559 -29.10 -30.53 -26.64
N GLN A 560 -29.21 -30.97 -25.38
CA GLN A 560 -28.67 -30.26 -24.21
C GLN A 560 -27.22 -29.83 -24.45
N PHE A 561 -27.00 -28.51 -24.47
CA PHE A 561 -25.69 -27.92 -24.71
C PHE A 561 -24.75 -28.23 -23.53
N LYS A 562 -23.80 -29.14 -23.74
CA LYS A 562 -22.87 -29.65 -22.72
C LYS A 562 -21.43 -29.43 -23.14
N ILE A 563 -20.60 -28.97 -22.21
CA ILE A 563 -19.15 -28.82 -22.41
C ILE A 563 -18.45 -29.76 -21.44
N LYS A 564 -17.65 -30.70 -21.96
CA LYS A 564 -16.88 -31.61 -21.10
C LYS A 564 -15.64 -30.90 -20.56
N PRO A 565 -15.29 -31.08 -19.27
CA PRO A 565 -14.08 -30.52 -18.71
C PRO A 565 -12.84 -31.16 -19.37
N SER A 566 -11.86 -30.32 -19.70
CA SER A 566 -10.58 -30.68 -20.32
C SER A 566 -9.48 -29.78 -19.76
N GLY A 567 -8.49 -30.35 -19.07
CA GLY A 567 -7.40 -29.59 -18.48
C GLY A 567 -6.44 -30.49 -17.69
N PRO A 568 -5.46 -29.89 -16.99
CA PRO A 568 -4.50 -30.65 -16.18
C PRO A 568 -5.15 -31.31 -14.96
N ASP A 569 -4.56 -32.43 -14.52
CA ASP A 569 -5.00 -33.12 -13.29
C ASP A 569 -4.77 -32.28 -12.02
N ARG A 570 -3.76 -31.40 -12.03
CA ARG A 570 -3.39 -30.54 -10.90
C ARG A 570 -3.12 -29.10 -11.34
N HIS A 571 -3.65 -28.17 -10.56
CA HIS A 571 -3.42 -26.73 -10.76
C HIS A 571 -1.94 -26.35 -10.56
N ARG A 572 -1.44 -25.40 -11.35
CA ARG A 572 -0.10 -24.80 -11.25
C ARG A 572 -0.25 -23.27 -11.24
N PRO A 573 0.58 -22.53 -10.48
CA PRO A 573 0.44 -21.07 -10.36
C PRO A 573 0.50 -20.37 -11.71
N ASP A 574 -0.30 -19.31 -11.82
CA ASP A 574 -0.50 -18.53 -13.03
C ASP A 574 0.80 -17.94 -13.60
N ARG A 575 0.93 -18.03 -14.93
CA ARG A 575 1.97 -17.35 -15.72
C ARG A 575 1.33 -16.16 -16.40
N ARG A 576 1.73 -14.93 -16.06
CA ARG A 576 1.25 -13.74 -16.75
C ARG A 576 1.96 -13.61 -18.09
N THR A 577 1.22 -13.52 -19.18
CA THR A 577 1.79 -13.16 -20.48
C THR A 577 2.30 -11.72 -20.41
N VAL A 578 3.58 -11.51 -20.66
CA VAL A 578 4.22 -10.20 -20.71
C VAL A 578 4.94 -10.14 -22.04
N PHE A 579 4.90 -9.02 -22.77
CA PHE A 579 5.75 -8.82 -23.94
C PHE A 579 6.71 -7.69 -23.65
N ARG A 580 7.89 -8.02 -23.11
CA ARG A 580 8.88 -7.03 -22.68
C ARG A 580 10.27 -7.45 -23.17
N ARG A 581 10.97 -6.53 -23.84
CA ARG A 581 12.39 -6.73 -24.16
C ARG A 581 13.21 -6.58 -22.88
N ILE A 582 14.02 -7.59 -22.57
CA ILE A 582 14.88 -7.64 -21.39
C ILE A 582 16.28 -8.11 -21.78
N GLY A 583 17.26 -7.83 -20.92
CA GLY A 583 18.60 -8.40 -21.06
C GLY A 583 18.67 -9.78 -20.39
N VAL A 584 19.42 -10.68 -20.99
CA VAL A 584 19.88 -11.92 -20.35
C VAL A 584 21.40 -11.91 -20.32
N ILE A 585 21.98 -12.09 -19.14
CA ILE A 585 23.41 -12.10 -18.92
C ILE A 585 23.84 -13.55 -18.61
N HIS A 586 24.88 -14.00 -19.29
CA HIS A 586 25.56 -15.27 -19.03
C HIS A 586 27.07 -15.05 -19.13
N ASP A 587 27.81 -15.43 -18.10
CA ASP A 587 29.22 -15.05 -17.91
C ASP A 587 29.40 -13.53 -18.12
N ASP A 588 30.25 -13.15 -19.09
CA ASP A 588 30.56 -11.74 -19.40
C ASP A 588 29.74 -11.18 -20.58
N HIS A 589 28.69 -11.88 -21.03
CA HIS A 589 27.92 -11.53 -22.23
C HIS A 589 26.45 -11.26 -21.92
N ARG A 590 25.90 -10.21 -22.56
CA ARG A 590 24.47 -9.89 -22.55
C ARG A 590 23.85 -10.12 -23.91
N TYR A 591 22.66 -10.70 -23.87
CA TYR A 591 21.78 -10.99 -24.98
C TYR A 591 20.48 -10.22 -24.81
N ASP A 592 19.91 -9.71 -25.89
CA ASP A 592 18.57 -9.13 -25.85
C ASP A 592 17.52 -10.20 -26.20
N VAL A 593 16.57 -10.39 -25.30
CA VAL A 593 15.48 -11.37 -25.45
C VAL A 593 14.14 -10.70 -25.22
N VAL A 594 13.08 -11.39 -25.63
CA VAL A 594 11.70 -11.02 -25.32
C VAL A 594 11.21 -11.92 -24.20
N MET A 595 10.91 -11.35 -23.04
CA MET A 595 10.12 -12.04 -22.03
C MET A 595 8.69 -12.17 -22.55
N ARG A 596 8.18 -13.40 -22.57
CA ARG A 596 6.84 -13.79 -23.04
C ARG A 596 5.86 -14.05 -21.90
N SER A 597 6.36 -14.52 -20.76
CA SER A 597 5.57 -14.60 -19.53
C SER A 597 6.44 -14.57 -18.29
N VAL A 598 5.86 -14.17 -17.16
CA VAL A 598 6.54 -14.14 -15.85
C VAL A 598 5.58 -14.59 -14.74
N SER A 599 6.16 -15.22 -13.71
CA SER A 599 5.51 -15.61 -12.46
C SER A 599 6.46 -15.29 -11.31
N LYS A 600 6.01 -15.45 -10.06
CA LYS A 600 6.88 -15.29 -8.89
C LYS A 600 8.10 -16.22 -8.92
N SER A 601 7.99 -17.38 -9.57
CA SER A 601 9.00 -18.46 -9.51
C SER A 601 9.81 -18.66 -10.80
N GLY A 602 9.45 -17.98 -11.89
CA GLY A 602 10.13 -18.18 -13.17
C GLY A 602 9.52 -17.39 -14.30
N ALA A 603 10.14 -17.46 -15.47
CA ALA A 603 9.74 -16.75 -16.68
C ALA A 603 9.89 -17.62 -17.92
N LEU A 604 9.17 -17.25 -18.98
CA LEU A 604 9.40 -17.72 -20.34
C LEU A 604 10.03 -16.58 -21.14
N ILE A 605 11.18 -16.84 -21.74
CA ILE A 605 11.90 -15.88 -22.59
C ILE A 605 12.09 -16.48 -23.99
N GLU A 606 12.19 -15.61 -24.99
CA GLU A 606 12.40 -15.97 -26.39
C GLU A 606 13.48 -15.10 -27.03
N GLY A 607 14.31 -15.70 -27.89
CA GLY A 607 15.36 -14.99 -28.65
C GLY A 607 16.77 -15.54 -28.42
N LEU A 608 16.89 -16.66 -27.70
CA LEU A 608 18.15 -17.36 -27.47
C LEU A 608 18.01 -18.82 -27.90
N MET A 609 18.91 -19.29 -28.75
CA MET A 609 18.99 -20.70 -29.17
C MET A 609 20.20 -21.41 -28.59
N GLY A 610 20.02 -22.71 -28.32
CA GLY A 610 21.10 -23.63 -27.94
C GLY A 610 21.55 -23.51 -26.49
N VAL A 611 20.68 -23.04 -25.59
CA VAL A 611 20.99 -22.93 -24.15
C VAL A 611 20.63 -24.24 -23.43
N PRO A 612 21.60 -25.01 -22.89
CA PRO A 612 21.31 -26.27 -22.22
C PRO A 612 20.48 -26.10 -20.94
N CYS A 613 19.61 -27.07 -20.63
CA CYS A 613 18.97 -27.15 -19.31
C CYS A 613 20.03 -27.28 -18.20
N GLY A 614 19.83 -26.60 -17.08
CA GLY A 614 20.79 -26.49 -15.98
C GLY A 614 21.78 -25.33 -16.13
N THR A 615 21.71 -24.53 -17.20
CA THR A 615 22.53 -23.32 -17.34
C THR A 615 22.02 -22.22 -16.42
N ASP A 616 22.93 -21.55 -15.71
CA ASP A 616 22.60 -20.38 -14.90
C ASP A 616 22.65 -19.10 -15.73
N LEU A 617 21.63 -18.27 -15.59
CA LEU A 617 21.44 -17.01 -16.30
C LEU A 617 21.01 -15.91 -15.33
N VAL A 618 21.29 -14.65 -15.68
CA VAL A 618 20.76 -13.48 -14.97
C VAL A 618 19.85 -12.70 -15.90
N LEU A 619 18.58 -12.54 -15.53
CA LEU A 619 17.64 -11.67 -16.26
C LEU A 619 17.76 -10.25 -15.73
N ASP A 620 18.06 -9.30 -16.62
CA ASP A 620 18.02 -7.87 -16.36
C ASP A 620 16.64 -7.32 -16.71
N LEU A 621 15.82 -7.11 -15.67
CA LEU A 621 14.47 -6.56 -15.78
C LEU A 621 14.46 -5.01 -15.81
N GLY A 622 15.63 -4.37 -15.90
CA GLY A 622 15.81 -2.92 -15.90
C GLY A 622 15.85 -2.30 -14.51
N GLY A 623 16.35 -1.06 -14.41
CA GLY A 623 16.37 -0.31 -13.14
C GLY A 623 17.19 -0.99 -12.03
N GLY A 624 18.19 -1.82 -12.39
CA GLY A 624 19.01 -2.59 -11.45
C GLY A 624 18.36 -3.86 -10.90
N GLN A 625 17.23 -4.30 -11.47
CA GLN A 625 16.57 -5.54 -11.11
C GLN A 625 17.20 -6.72 -11.83
N LEU A 626 18.13 -7.40 -11.15
CA LEU A 626 18.81 -8.60 -11.66
C LEU A 626 18.24 -9.85 -10.98
N ALA A 627 17.69 -10.77 -11.78
CA ALA A 627 17.10 -12.02 -11.29
C ALA A 627 17.96 -13.22 -11.71
N TYR A 628 18.61 -13.86 -10.74
CA TYR A 628 19.32 -15.13 -10.96
C TYR A 628 18.33 -16.26 -11.21
N CYS A 629 18.61 -17.06 -12.23
CA CYS A 629 17.74 -18.15 -12.63
C CYS A 629 18.50 -19.30 -13.28
N THR A 630 17.89 -20.49 -13.25
CA THR A 630 18.40 -21.68 -13.92
C THR A 630 17.45 -22.09 -15.05
N VAL A 631 18.00 -22.48 -16.19
CA VAL A 631 17.22 -22.97 -17.33
C VAL A 631 16.64 -24.34 -17.00
N ILE A 632 15.31 -24.43 -16.97
CA ILE A 632 14.59 -25.69 -16.72
C ILE A 632 14.03 -26.32 -17.99
N ARG A 633 13.89 -25.52 -19.05
CA ARG A 633 13.39 -25.96 -20.36
C ARG A 633 14.03 -25.15 -21.47
N SER A 634 14.48 -25.80 -22.53
CA SER A 634 14.92 -25.14 -23.76
C SER A 634 14.35 -25.91 -24.95
N GLU A 635 13.54 -25.23 -25.74
CA GLU A 635 12.95 -25.73 -26.99
C GLU A 635 13.11 -24.63 -28.04
N ASP A 636 13.89 -24.88 -29.09
CA ASP A 636 14.25 -23.90 -30.11
C ASP A 636 14.78 -22.57 -29.53
N ALA A 637 14.11 -21.46 -29.81
CA ALA A 637 14.44 -20.13 -29.30
C ALA A 637 13.68 -19.77 -28.00
N GLN A 638 12.86 -20.68 -27.46
CA GLN A 638 12.07 -20.47 -26.25
C GLN A 638 12.75 -21.17 -25.05
N ILE A 639 12.98 -20.38 -24.00
CA ILE A 639 13.66 -20.84 -22.79
C ILE A 639 12.75 -20.59 -21.59
N GLY A 640 12.46 -21.65 -20.84
CA GLY A 640 11.83 -21.57 -19.53
C GLY A 640 12.90 -21.50 -18.44
N VAL A 641 12.84 -20.47 -17.61
CA VAL A 641 13.77 -20.26 -16.49
C VAL A 641 13.05 -20.31 -15.16
N GLN A 642 13.74 -20.79 -14.12
CA GLN A 642 13.28 -20.79 -12.74
C GLN A 642 14.14 -19.83 -11.93
N PHE A 643 13.52 -18.90 -11.21
CA PHE A 643 14.22 -17.96 -10.35
C PHE A 643 14.76 -18.65 -9.08
N GLU A 644 15.98 -18.31 -8.69
CA GLU A 644 16.57 -18.75 -7.43
C GLU A 644 15.86 -18.10 -6.23
N THR A 645 15.65 -16.78 -6.31
CA THR A 645 14.86 -16.03 -5.34
C THR A 645 13.53 -15.61 -5.99
N PRO A 646 12.37 -15.92 -5.38
CA PRO A 646 11.09 -15.51 -5.93
C PRO A 646 10.97 -13.99 -6.07
N LEU A 647 10.33 -13.54 -7.15
CA LEU A 647 9.96 -12.14 -7.33
C LEU A 647 8.84 -11.75 -6.34
N VAL A 648 8.80 -10.47 -5.99
CA VAL A 648 7.80 -9.88 -5.09
C VAL A 648 6.82 -9.01 -5.87
N SER A 649 5.66 -8.71 -5.28
CA SER A 649 4.68 -7.80 -5.89
C SER A 649 5.25 -6.39 -5.96
N ASP A 650 4.99 -5.68 -7.06
CA ASP A 650 5.27 -4.24 -7.14
C ASP A 650 4.08 -3.37 -6.66
N GLY A 651 2.99 -4.03 -6.25
CA GLY A 651 1.76 -3.41 -5.75
C GLY A 651 0.67 -3.17 -6.80
N ALA A 652 0.93 -3.39 -8.09
CA ALA A 652 -0.07 -3.31 -9.16
C ALA A 652 -0.01 -4.46 -10.18
N GLY A 653 0.64 -5.55 -9.78
CA GLY A 653 0.48 -6.89 -10.36
C GLY A 653 1.00 -7.12 -11.78
N GLY A 654 2.24 -6.87 -12.21
CA GLY A 654 3.42 -6.36 -11.53
C GLY A 654 4.22 -7.34 -10.66
N LEU A 655 5.51 -7.53 -11.00
CA LEU A 655 6.50 -8.28 -10.21
C LEU A 655 7.88 -7.62 -10.32
N CYS A 656 8.61 -7.55 -9.21
CA CYS A 656 9.95 -6.98 -9.14
C CYS A 656 10.91 -7.84 -8.31
N THR A 657 12.22 -7.61 -8.45
CA THR A 657 13.21 -8.26 -7.58
C THR A 657 13.15 -7.70 -6.16
N ARG A 658 13.41 -8.54 -5.17
CA ARG A 658 13.42 -8.14 -3.75
C ARG A 658 14.45 -7.04 -3.45
N HIS A 659 15.61 -7.11 -4.11
CA HIS A 659 16.66 -6.12 -4.01
C HIS A 659 17.05 -5.67 -5.43
N ARG A 660 17.44 -4.40 -5.55
CA ARG A 660 18.05 -3.83 -6.76
C ARG A 660 19.54 -3.66 -6.53
N VAL A 661 20.35 -3.72 -7.58
CA VAL A 661 21.78 -3.43 -7.42
C VAL A 661 21.97 -1.99 -6.96
N SER A 662 22.75 -1.80 -5.90
CA SER A 662 22.98 -0.48 -5.31
C SER A 662 23.83 0.42 -6.23
N PRO A 663 23.36 1.64 -6.56
CA PRO A 663 24.18 2.69 -7.18
C PRO A 663 25.51 2.96 -6.46
N TYR A 664 25.58 2.79 -5.14
CA TYR A 664 26.84 2.96 -4.41
C TYR A 664 27.86 1.85 -4.72
N ALA A 665 27.38 0.63 -4.98
CA ALA A 665 28.23 -0.48 -5.43
C ALA A 665 28.75 -0.21 -6.85
N LEU A 666 27.89 0.30 -7.74
CA LEU A 666 28.27 0.73 -9.09
C LEU A 666 29.27 1.90 -9.09
N ALA A 667 29.14 2.84 -8.17
CA ALA A 667 30.08 3.95 -8.04
C ALA A 667 31.44 3.51 -7.51
N ALA A 668 31.49 2.55 -6.58
CA ALA A 668 32.74 1.93 -6.13
C ALA A 668 33.48 1.20 -7.25
N ALA A 669 32.73 0.81 -8.28
CA ALA A 669 33.15 0.16 -9.49
C ALA A 669 33.56 1.12 -10.64
N GLY A 670 33.58 2.44 -10.39
CA GLY A 670 34.05 3.44 -11.35
C GLY A 670 32.95 4.16 -12.14
N MET A 671 31.66 3.91 -11.88
CA MET A 671 30.56 4.67 -12.50
C MET A 671 30.26 5.98 -11.77
N PRO A 672 29.73 7.00 -12.47
CA PRO A 672 29.21 8.19 -11.80
C PRO A 672 28.02 7.79 -10.91
N LEU A 673 28.02 8.25 -9.66
CA LEU A 673 26.91 8.05 -8.74
C LEU A 673 25.67 8.78 -9.26
N ALA A 674 24.70 8.02 -9.76
CA ALA A 674 23.43 8.51 -10.28
C ALA A 674 22.31 7.50 -9.96
N ALA A 675 21.07 7.98 -9.97
CA ALA A 675 19.89 7.10 -10.01
C ALA A 675 19.94 6.21 -11.27
N LEU A 676 19.41 4.99 -11.19
CA LEU A 676 19.58 4.02 -12.25
C LEU A 676 18.74 4.41 -13.49
N PRO A 677 19.35 4.46 -14.69
CA PRO A 677 18.61 4.76 -15.91
C PRO A 677 17.63 3.64 -16.27
N PRO A 678 16.55 3.93 -17.02
CA PRO A 678 15.65 2.91 -17.54
C PRO A 678 16.35 1.93 -18.50
N GLY A 679 15.95 0.67 -18.44
CA GLY A 679 16.13 -0.31 -19.51
C GLY A 679 17.47 -1.04 -19.61
N ASN A 680 18.61 -0.41 -19.28
CA ASN A 680 19.92 -1.02 -19.52
C ASN A 680 20.84 -0.96 -18.32
N TYR A 681 21.13 -2.12 -17.72
CA TYR A 681 22.24 -2.28 -16.80
C TYR A 681 23.59 -2.27 -17.56
N PRO A 682 24.50 -1.32 -17.28
CA PRO A 682 25.78 -1.23 -17.96
C PRO A 682 26.75 -2.32 -17.47
N LEU A 683 27.09 -3.27 -18.35
CA LEU A 683 28.06 -4.37 -18.12
C LEU A 683 29.52 -3.91 -18.01
N ALA A 684 29.81 -2.60 -17.96
CA ALA A 684 31.19 -2.09 -17.99
C ALA A 684 32.07 -2.63 -16.83
N MET A 685 31.48 -3.34 -15.87
CA MET A 685 32.11 -4.07 -14.78
C MET A 685 32.60 -5.50 -15.08
N LEU A 686 32.08 -6.19 -16.11
CA LEU A 686 32.60 -7.53 -16.50
C LEU A 686 33.82 -7.41 -17.43
N ALA A 687 34.15 -6.20 -17.88
CA ALA A 687 35.12 -5.93 -18.92
C ALA A 687 36.57 -5.67 -18.44
N ASP A 688 36.95 -6.16 -17.25
CA ASP A 688 38.37 -6.16 -16.81
C ASP A 688 39.12 -7.46 -17.17
N GLY A 689 38.59 -8.23 -18.13
CA GLY A 689 39.21 -9.41 -18.72
C GLY A 689 38.86 -9.57 -20.21
N PRO A 690 39.56 -10.44 -20.96
CA PRO A 690 39.23 -10.70 -22.36
C PRO A 690 37.80 -11.23 -22.47
N ALA A 691 36.93 -10.51 -23.16
CA ALA A 691 35.54 -10.90 -23.39
C ALA A 691 35.50 -12.29 -24.08
N ASN A 692 35.03 -13.31 -23.36
CA ASN A 692 34.84 -14.65 -23.92
C ASN A 692 33.84 -14.61 -25.08
N PRO A 693 34.02 -15.30 -26.21
CA PRO A 693 33.05 -15.23 -27.32
C PRO A 693 31.63 -15.64 -26.86
N PRO A 694 30.55 -15.06 -27.45
CA PRO A 694 29.19 -15.39 -27.08
C PRO A 694 28.94 -16.89 -27.24
N ARG A 695 28.53 -17.54 -26.16
CA ARG A 695 28.30 -19.00 -26.11
C ARG A 695 27.00 -19.42 -26.79
N PHE A 696 26.02 -18.54 -26.82
CA PHE A 696 24.68 -18.79 -27.38
C PHE A 696 24.38 -17.89 -28.57
N MET A 697 23.50 -18.38 -29.45
CA MET A 697 23.07 -17.66 -30.65
C MET A 697 21.82 -16.84 -30.34
N GLN A 698 21.90 -15.53 -30.54
CA GLN A 698 20.74 -14.63 -30.43
C GLN A 698 19.96 -14.64 -31.74
N VAL A 699 18.65 -14.80 -31.66
CA VAL A 699 17.74 -14.84 -32.82
C VAL A 699 16.88 -13.59 -32.81
N SER A 700 16.73 -12.97 -33.98
CA SER A 700 15.82 -11.86 -34.19
C SER A 700 14.38 -12.33 -33.97
N VAL A 701 13.74 -11.86 -32.90
CA VAL A 701 12.33 -12.15 -32.64
C VAL A 701 11.48 -11.17 -33.47
N SER A 702 10.80 -11.68 -34.50
CA SER A 702 9.81 -10.92 -35.29
C SER A 702 8.69 -10.43 -34.37
N LYS A 703 8.17 -9.20 -34.59
CA LYS A 703 6.89 -8.82 -33.97
C LYS A 703 5.81 -9.84 -34.40
N PRO A 704 4.96 -10.32 -33.48
CA PRO A 704 3.78 -11.08 -33.88
C PRO A 704 2.84 -10.22 -34.74
#